data_AF-A0ABD2XIJ5-F1
#
_entry.id   AF-A0ABD2XIJ5-F1
#
_cell.length_a   1.000
_cell.length_b   1.000
_cell.length_c   1.000
_cell.angle_alpha   90.00
_cell.angle_beta   90.00
_cell.angle_gamma   90.00
#
_symmetry.space_group_name_H-M   'P 1'
#
loop_
_entity.id
_entity.type
_entity.pdbx_description
1 polymer ?
#
loop_
_entity_poly.entity_id
_entity_poly.type
_entity_poly.pdbx_seq_one_letter_code
_entity_poly.pdbx_strand_id
1 'polypeptide(L)'
;MASSSSSSSNRAAVHLAILVLVLAARATSTHGQFNDEDDEDKRGKFIATFQTYHHQVSGSVYAVDAYTLLLTDFSYDGKGADTFFWAGTTTLSGPQGFIVPDEYGKTNVLARYHNKDFTLTLPDGKKISDIKRFAVYDLSTQQAYGDITIAEEFDPPAPRRIAQLSTLQHNVSSESIVVLDAKTISIPALTYDGLGEDTHFFVGQGSRPSPNGVIVPDEHGYLDPIRAYKGVDVVIVLPGDLTISKINWLSIYDVKSKTNYGYVSIPEKLSVPPSLIKVHQIESPEKYSCIQLHKKFQLHYDINAPSINFKLVGQMDENDYMAWGVSGSDERSQMEGADLTVAYMDDTLGYAVDYNVTAKAPCTKVLGQYKGVCKDELVGGQQSNQLSEASRRNGITSVSYRRALISPDPGDKEFPLNSSVYIVWAMGRLDERREPSFHEYYPKGNVKLNFKSDSGTAKSNCMGFQQEQEGAGLLRLQQQRSAAWPKSMIFDRSVRTFRATIGPAAGRRGYQAITGQTTMGLAWYINGLLAPELYLRRGLTYSFQVFGGNNPHSAELYHPLIITDEPHGGFDRLSDLTQSGVRVLAGIEFTRRGRPRPTAVGPLCLSKHREDRDRRLDDEFPTFQKFNRTLISSCEPGEPGILEITPNSTWPDVVYYNSFTHANMGWKIQVIDAYSKSNAAPSASLNYPIVLVSLMFFTIFNF
;
A
#
# COMPACT_ATOMS: atom_id res chain seq x y z
N MET A 1 -0.58 22.61 -82.91
CA MET A 1 -1.62 21.71 -83.45
C MET A 1 -0.96 20.83 -84.50
N ALA A 2 -0.87 19.52 -84.27
CA ALA A 2 -0.40 18.54 -85.24
C ALA A 2 -1.14 17.23 -84.95
N SER A 3 -1.66 16.58 -85.99
CA SER A 3 -2.57 15.44 -85.93
C SER A 3 -1.89 14.13 -86.33
N SER A 4 -2.33 13.02 -85.73
CA SER A 4 -2.37 11.62 -86.22
C SER A 4 -1.56 11.26 -87.49
N SER A 5 -0.77 10.19 -87.57
CA SER A 5 -0.70 8.92 -86.82
C SER A 5 0.72 8.29 -87.00
N SER A 6 1.11 7.09 -86.59
CA SER A 6 0.46 5.81 -86.18
C SER A 6 1.44 5.03 -85.24
N SER A 7 1.34 3.75 -84.85
CA SER A 7 0.51 2.60 -85.29
C SER A 7 0.22 1.58 -84.16
N SER A 8 0.56 0.29 -84.37
CA SER A 8 0.25 -0.92 -83.60
C SER A 8 1.29 -1.30 -82.54
N SER A 9 0.85 -1.75 -81.34
CA SER A 9 1.26 -3.05 -80.74
C SER A 9 0.53 -3.32 -79.40
N ASN A 10 0.63 -4.56 -78.89
CA ASN A 10 0.40 -4.99 -77.51
C ASN A 10 -1.04 -5.02 -76.93
N ARG A 11 -1.90 -5.87 -77.51
CA ARG A 11 -2.95 -6.59 -76.74
C ARG A 11 -2.48 -8.01 -76.40
N ALA A 12 -1.56 -8.16 -75.44
CA ALA A 12 -1.05 -9.49 -75.02
C ALA A 12 -0.48 -9.60 -73.58
N ALA A 13 -0.38 -8.52 -72.79
CA ALA A 13 0.51 -8.47 -71.63
C ALA A 13 -0.14 -8.27 -70.24
N VAL A 14 -1.47 -8.34 -70.12
CA VAL A 14 -2.17 -7.97 -68.86
C VAL A 14 -2.84 -9.16 -68.13
N HIS A 15 -3.10 -10.28 -68.81
CA HIS A 15 -3.85 -11.41 -68.22
C HIS A 15 -3.02 -12.53 -67.59
N LEU A 16 -1.68 -12.48 -67.63
CA LEU A 16 -0.82 -13.54 -67.06
C LEU A 16 -0.24 -13.23 -65.66
N ALA A 17 -0.42 -12.00 -65.15
CA ALA A 17 0.13 -11.59 -63.85
C ALA A 17 -0.78 -11.91 -62.64
N ILE A 18 -2.05 -12.25 -62.86
CA ILE A 18 -3.06 -12.40 -61.79
C ILE A 18 -3.18 -13.84 -61.27
N LEU A 19 -2.73 -14.85 -62.03
CA LEU A 19 -2.91 -16.26 -61.66
C LEU A 19 -1.81 -16.84 -60.74
N VAL A 20 -0.69 -16.14 -60.55
CA VAL A 20 0.44 -16.61 -59.71
C VAL A 20 0.33 -16.15 -58.25
N LEU A 21 -0.46 -15.11 -57.94
CA LEU A 21 -0.60 -14.60 -56.58
C LEU A 21 -1.64 -15.33 -55.70
N VAL A 22 -2.45 -16.25 -56.26
CA VAL A 22 -3.56 -16.90 -55.54
C VAL A 22 -3.18 -18.29 -54.97
N LEU A 23 -2.01 -18.84 -55.32
CA LEU A 23 -1.56 -20.17 -54.88
C LEU A 23 -0.43 -20.17 -53.85
N ALA A 24 0.06 -18.99 -53.44
CA ALA A 24 1.06 -18.84 -52.36
C ALA A 24 0.44 -18.54 -50.98
N ALA A 25 -0.89 -18.58 -50.85
CA ALA A 25 -1.62 -18.30 -49.62
C ALA A 25 -2.01 -19.57 -48.81
N ARG A 26 -1.23 -20.65 -48.93
CA ARG A 26 -1.17 -21.74 -47.94
C ARG A 26 0.11 -21.64 -47.13
N ALA A 27 0.33 -20.47 -46.53
CA ALA A 27 1.24 -20.37 -45.40
C ALA A 27 0.65 -21.17 -44.23
N THR A 28 1.37 -22.18 -43.77
CA THR A 28 1.07 -22.89 -42.53
C THR A 28 0.96 -21.89 -41.39
N SER A 29 -0.16 -21.88 -40.68
CA SER A 29 -0.33 -21.09 -39.46
C SER A 29 0.48 -21.69 -38.31
N THR A 30 1.79 -21.48 -38.33
CA THR A 30 2.61 -21.57 -37.13
C THR A 30 2.16 -20.47 -36.19
N HIS A 31 1.36 -20.81 -35.18
CA HIS A 31 1.17 -19.93 -34.02
C HIS A 31 2.55 -19.55 -33.48
N GLY A 32 2.76 -18.25 -33.29
CA GLY A 32 3.99 -17.75 -32.69
C GLY A 32 3.97 -18.07 -31.20
N GLN A 33 4.79 -19.03 -30.77
CA GLN A 33 4.95 -19.45 -29.37
C GLN A 33 5.37 -18.33 -28.40
N PHE A 34 5.58 -17.09 -28.88
CA PHE A 34 5.94 -15.92 -28.08
C PHE A 34 4.73 -15.12 -27.55
N ASN A 35 3.49 -15.41 -27.98
CA ASN A 35 2.30 -14.73 -27.46
C ASN A 35 1.50 -15.56 -26.45
N ASP A 36 1.59 -16.89 -26.51
CA ASP A 36 0.69 -17.77 -25.73
C ASP A 36 1.04 -17.76 -24.22
N GLU A 37 2.32 -17.82 -23.86
CA GLU A 37 2.78 -17.83 -22.45
C GLU A 37 2.46 -16.51 -21.72
N ASP A 38 2.60 -15.38 -22.41
CA ASP A 38 2.31 -14.05 -21.88
C ASP A 38 0.80 -13.81 -21.67
N ASP A 39 -0.06 -14.59 -22.34
CA ASP A 39 -1.52 -14.56 -22.15
C ASP A 39 -1.95 -15.56 -21.06
N GLU A 40 -1.31 -16.73 -20.95
CA GLU A 40 -1.56 -17.68 -19.84
C GLU A 40 -1.21 -17.08 -18.46
N ASP A 41 -0.11 -16.33 -18.33
CA ASP A 41 0.25 -15.64 -17.08
C ASP A 41 -0.83 -14.63 -16.58
N LYS A 42 -1.67 -14.14 -17.49
CA LYS A 42 -2.71 -13.12 -17.25
C LYS A 42 -4.12 -13.70 -17.15
N ARG A 43 -4.43 -14.74 -17.93
CA ARG A 43 -5.77 -15.30 -18.11
C ARG A 43 -5.93 -16.73 -17.57
N GLY A 44 -4.81 -17.39 -17.28
CA GLY A 44 -4.78 -18.81 -16.94
C GLY A 44 -4.69 -19.68 -18.19
N LYS A 45 -4.74 -21.00 -17.99
CA LYS A 45 -4.51 -21.97 -19.06
C LYS A 45 -5.69 -22.03 -20.03
N PHE A 46 -5.44 -21.87 -21.32
CA PHE A 46 -6.52 -21.90 -22.32
C PHE A 46 -7.21 -23.28 -22.36
N ILE A 47 -8.55 -23.28 -22.43
CA ILE A 47 -9.35 -24.49 -22.58
C ILE A 47 -9.83 -24.61 -24.02
N ALA A 48 -10.67 -23.66 -24.46
CA ALA A 48 -11.29 -23.66 -25.78
C ALA A 48 -12.04 -22.33 -26.05
N THR A 49 -12.33 -22.07 -27.32
CA THR A 49 -13.30 -21.06 -27.77
C THR A 49 -14.68 -21.69 -27.95
N PHE A 50 -15.75 -20.98 -27.58
CA PHE A 50 -17.13 -21.48 -27.72
C PHE A 50 -17.46 -21.84 -29.17
N GLN A 51 -18.03 -23.03 -29.37
CA GLN A 51 -18.71 -23.40 -30.60
C GLN A 51 -20.11 -22.76 -30.61
N THR A 52 -20.33 -21.78 -31.47
CA THR A 52 -21.64 -21.11 -31.60
C THR A 52 -22.63 -21.98 -32.37
N TYR A 53 -23.82 -22.21 -31.80
CA TYR A 53 -24.94 -22.85 -32.51
C TYR A 53 -26.12 -21.88 -32.66
N HIS A 54 -26.51 -21.21 -31.58
CA HIS A 54 -27.63 -20.26 -31.55
C HIS A 54 -27.31 -19.06 -30.63
N HIS A 55 -28.20 -18.05 -30.63
CA HIS A 55 -28.18 -16.92 -29.70
C HIS A 55 -26.86 -16.14 -29.58
N GLN A 56 -26.02 -16.17 -30.63
CA GLN A 56 -24.75 -15.44 -30.71
C GLN A 56 -23.77 -15.76 -29.56
N VAL A 57 -23.81 -16.99 -29.02
CA VAL A 57 -22.87 -17.44 -27.98
C VAL A 57 -21.45 -17.48 -28.55
N SER A 58 -20.59 -16.58 -28.09
CA SER A 58 -19.18 -16.51 -28.47
C SER A 58 -18.29 -16.12 -27.28
N GLY A 59 -16.99 -16.32 -27.41
CA GLY A 59 -15.99 -15.99 -26.39
C GLY A 59 -14.98 -17.14 -26.22
N SER A 60 -13.92 -16.88 -25.46
CA SER A 60 -12.91 -17.87 -25.09
C SER A 60 -12.97 -18.21 -23.60
N VAL A 61 -12.57 -19.43 -23.26
CA VAL A 61 -12.61 -19.94 -21.89
C VAL A 61 -11.23 -20.44 -21.46
N TYR A 62 -10.81 -20.01 -20.28
CA TYR A 62 -9.53 -20.33 -19.65
C TYR A 62 -9.78 -20.89 -18.23
N ALA A 63 -8.86 -21.72 -17.73
CA ALA A 63 -8.84 -22.16 -16.33
C ALA A 63 -7.91 -21.26 -15.52
N VAL A 64 -8.46 -20.55 -14.52
CA VAL A 64 -7.69 -19.73 -13.57
C VAL A 64 -7.06 -20.63 -12.50
N ASP A 65 -7.86 -21.54 -11.94
CA ASP A 65 -7.44 -22.54 -10.97
C ASP A 65 -8.23 -23.84 -11.16
N ALA A 66 -8.20 -24.76 -10.20
CA ALA A 66 -8.93 -26.03 -10.28
C ALA A 66 -10.47 -25.90 -10.25
N TYR A 67 -11.03 -24.75 -9.91
CA TYR A 67 -12.46 -24.51 -9.66
C TYR A 67 -13.03 -23.33 -10.48
N THR A 68 -12.17 -22.44 -10.99
CA THR A 68 -12.56 -21.14 -11.55
C THR A 68 -12.24 -21.05 -13.04
N LEU A 69 -13.28 -20.83 -13.84
CA LEU A 69 -13.19 -20.51 -15.26
C LEU A 69 -13.11 -18.99 -15.44
N LEU A 70 -12.29 -18.51 -16.37
CA LEU A 70 -12.35 -17.14 -16.91
C LEU A 70 -12.96 -17.21 -18.31
N LEU A 71 -14.03 -16.44 -18.53
CA LEU A 71 -14.61 -16.21 -19.84
C LEU A 71 -14.12 -14.84 -20.33
N THR A 72 -13.64 -14.77 -21.57
CA THR A 72 -13.22 -13.51 -22.22
C THR A 72 -13.99 -13.27 -23.51
N ASP A 73 -14.21 -11.99 -23.83
CA ASP A 73 -14.96 -11.53 -25.00
C ASP A 73 -16.36 -12.18 -25.11
N PHE A 74 -16.96 -12.54 -23.97
CA PHE A 74 -18.18 -13.35 -23.97
C PHE A 74 -19.41 -12.54 -24.37
N SER A 75 -20.18 -13.09 -25.31
CA SER A 75 -21.42 -12.52 -25.83
C SER A 75 -22.51 -13.57 -25.90
N TYR A 76 -23.75 -13.16 -25.62
CA TYR A 76 -24.97 -13.97 -25.70
C TYR A 76 -26.17 -13.02 -25.83
N ASP A 77 -27.08 -13.27 -26.77
CA ASP A 77 -28.12 -12.30 -27.16
C ASP A 77 -29.26 -12.11 -26.14
N GLY A 78 -29.36 -12.97 -25.12
CA GLY A 78 -30.32 -12.84 -24.01
C GLY A 78 -31.75 -13.23 -24.36
N LYS A 79 -32.00 -13.96 -25.46
CA LYS A 79 -33.36 -14.33 -25.91
C LYS A 79 -33.79 -15.77 -25.59
N GLY A 80 -32.98 -16.53 -24.87
CA GLY A 80 -33.38 -17.85 -24.38
C GLY A 80 -34.46 -17.75 -23.30
N ALA A 81 -35.24 -18.81 -23.14
CA ALA A 81 -36.37 -18.81 -22.20
C ALA A 81 -35.96 -19.27 -20.80
N ASP A 82 -35.06 -20.25 -20.71
CA ASP A 82 -34.62 -20.88 -19.46
C ASP A 82 -33.14 -21.31 -19.60
N THR A 83 -32.30 -20.33 -19.94
CA THR A 83 -30.88 -20.51 -20.29
C THR A 83 -29.94 -20.26 -19.12
N PHE A 84 -28.97 -21.15 -18.93
CA PHE A 84 -27.99 -21.12 -17.85
C PHE A 84 -26.57 -21.42 -18.35
N PHE A 85 -25.55 -21.07 -17.55
CA PHE A 85 -24.26 -21.74 -17.65
C PHE A 85 -24.39 -23.16 -17.10
N TRP A 86 -23.90 -24.14 -17.85
CA TRP A 86 -24.15 -25.55 -17.60
C TRP A 86 -22.89 -26.37 -17.78
N ALA A 87 -22.55 -27.22 -16.81
CA ALA A 87 -21.39 -28.09 -16.89
C ALA A 87 -21.79 -29.58 -16.86
N GLY A 88 -21.27 -30.35 -17.81
CA GLY A 88 -21.55 -31.77 -17.99
C GLY A 88 -20.33 -32.64 -17.68
N THR A 89 -20.57 -33.77 -16.99
CA THR A 89 -19.53 -34.77 -16.69
C THR A 89 -19.27 -35.75 -17.84
N THR A 90 -20.04 -35.64 -18.93
CA THR A 90 -19.92 -36.47 -20.14
C THR A 90 -19.69 -35.61 -21.37
N THR A 91 -19.03 -36.16 -22.39
CA THR A 91 -18.83 -35.51 -23.70
C THR A 91 -20.11 -35.44 -24.55
N LEU A 92 -21.14 -36.23 -24.22
CA LEU A 92 -22.40 -36.30 -24.96
C LEU A 92 -23.25 -35.02 -24.77
N SER A 93 -23.99 -34.64 -25.82
CA SER A 93 -25.04 -33.63 -25.75
C SER A 93 -26.27 -34.18 -25.05
N GLY A 94 -26.61 -33.65 -23.87
CA GLY A 94 -27.81 -34.04 -23.15
C GLY A 94 -27.99 -33.31 -21.81
N PRO A 95 -29.13 -33.52 -21.13
CA PRO A 95 -29.50 -32.82 -19.90
C PRO A 95 -28.78 -33.34 -18.65
N GLN A 96 -27.65 -34.06 -18.80
CA GLN A 96 -26.87 -34.56 -17.66
C GLN A 96 -25.73 -33.58 -17.35
N GLY A 97 -25.86 -32.89 -16.21
CA GLY A 97 -24.95 -31.85 -15.77
C GLY A 97 -25.55 -31.08 -14.60
N PHE A 98 -25.01 -29.88 -14.35
CA PHE A 98 -25.46 -28.98 -13.30
C PHE A 98 -25.32 -27.52 -13.74
N ILE A 99 -26.14 -26.65 -13.15
CA ILE A 99 -26.05 -25.19 -13.33
C ILE A 99 -24.78 -24.67 -12.66
N VAL A 100 -24.00 -23.89 -13.40
CA VAL A 100 -22.89 -23.09 -12.86
C VAL A 100 -23.45 -21.71 -12.52
N PRO A 101 -23.27 -21.19 -11.29
CA PRO A 101 -23.71 -19.85 -10.93
C PRO A 101 -23.04 -18.77 -11.80
N ASP A 102 -23.72 -17.64 -12.00
CA ASP A 102 -23.22 -16.45 -12.70
C ASP A 102 -22.07 -15.76 -11.93
N GLU A 103 -21.53 -14.67 -12.49
CA GLU A 103 -20.45 -13.89 -11.87
C GLU A 103 -20.83 -13.21 -10.55
N TYR A 104 -22.10 -13.26 -10.14
CA TYR A 104 -22.62 -12.79 -8.86
C TYR A 104 -23.01 -13.94 -7.92
N GLY A 105 -22.68 -15.19 -8.27
CA GLY A 105 -23.01 -16.39 -7.50
C GLY A 105 -24.48 -16.80 -7.56
N LYS A 106 -25.23 -16.37 -8.58
CA LYS A 106 -26.68 -16.63 -8.73
C LYS A 106 -26.95 -17.65 -9.81
N THR A 107 -27.97 -18.49 -9.61
CA THR A 107 -28.44 -19.49 -10.57
C THR A 107 -29.73 -19.03 -11.25
N ASN A 108 -29.74 -17.79 -11.73
CA ASN A 108 -30.87 -17.20 -12.45
C ASN A 108 -30.73 -17.43 -13.97
N VAL A 109 -31.84 -17.31 -14.71
CA VAL A 109 -31.81 -17.29 -16.18
C VAL A 109 -30.88 -16.18 -16.67
N LEU A 110 -29.98 -16.51 -17.60
CA LEU A 110 -28.95 -15.59 -18.08
C LEU A 110 -29.56 -14.39 -18.81
N ALA A 111 -29.13 -13.21 -18.40
CA ALA A 111 -29.37 -11.97 -19.14
C ALA A 111 -28.47 -11.90 -20.39
N ARG A 112 -28.64 -10.83 -21.19
CA ARG A 112 -27.77 -10.55 -22.33
C ARG A 112 -26.34 -10.22 -21.89
N TYR A 113 -25.35 -10.84 -22.52
CA TYR A 113 -23.91 -10.50 -22.39
C TYR A 113 -23.40 -9.89 -23.70
N HIS A 114 -22.43 -8.98 -23.61
CA HIS A 114 -21.85 -8.29 -24.76
C HIS A 114 -20.37 -7.99 -24.50
N ASN A 115 -19.48 -8.78 -25.11
CA ASN A 115 -18.01 -8.71 -25.01
C ASN A 115 -17.54 -8.48 -23.57
N LYS A 116 -18.01 -9.34 -22.65
CA LYS A 116 -17.75 -9.21 -21.22
C LYS A 116 -16.70 -10.24 -20.77
N ASP A 117 -15.74 -9.77 -19.99
CA ASP A 117 -14.78 -10.63 -19.29
C ASP A 117 -15.25 -10.83 -17.84
N PHE A 118 -15.34 -12.07 -17.37
CA PHE A 118 -15.74 -12.42 -16.01
C PHE A 118 -15.33 -13.85 -15.64
N THR A 119 -15.21 -14.11 -14.34
CA THR A 119 -14.94 -15.45 -13.80
C THR A 119 -16.22 -16.13 -13.33
N LEU A 120 -16.24 -17.47 -13.45
CA LEU A 120 -17.28 -18.35 -12.93
C LEU A 120 -16.62 -19.42 -12.06
N THR A 121 -17.07 -19.59 -10.82
CA THR A 121 -16.58 -20.65 -9.93
C THR A 121 -17.57 -21.81 -9.91
N LEU A 122 -17.07 -23.03 -10.09
CA LEU A 122 -17.88 -24.24 -10.07
C LEU A 122 -18.49 -24.47 -8.67
N PRO A 123 -19.79 -24.82 -8.58
CA PRO A 123 -20.49 -25.02 -7.31
C PRO A 123 -20.01 -26.28 -6.58
N ASP A 124 -20.33 -26.36 -5.29
CA ASP A 124 -20.11 -27.52 -4.40
C ASP A 124 -18.66 -28.04 -4.34
N GLY A 125 -17.67 -27.21 -4.69
CA GLY A 125 -16.26 -27.60 -4.72
C GLY A 125 -15.91 -28.59 -5.85
N LYS A 126 -16.76 -28.70 -6.89
CA LYS A 126 -16.47 -29.48 -8.10
C LYS A 126 -15.31 -28.86 -8.87
N LYS A 127 -14.46 -29.69 -9.48
CA LYS A 127 -13.29 -29.22 -10.23
C LYS A 127 -13.52 -29.18 -11.73
N ILE A 128 -12.73 -28.37 -12.43
CA ILE A 128 -12.68 -28.33 -13.90
C ILE A 128 -12.26 -29.69 -14.48
N SER A 129 -11.43 -30.47 -13.76
CA SER A 129 -11.08 -31.85 -14.13
C SER A 129 -12.28 -32.81 -14.19
N ASP A 130 -13.32 -32.53 -13.41
CA ASP A 130 -14.47 -33.40 -13.20
C ASP A 130 -15.54 -33.21 -14.28
N ILE A 131 -15.44 -32.12 -15.05
CA ILE A 131 -16.35 -31.77 -16.14
C ILE A 131 -15.67 -32.00 -17.49
N LYS A 132 -16.40 -32.55 -18.46
CA LYS A 132 -15.93 -32.80 -19.83
C LYS A 132 -16.53 -31.82 -20.84
N ARG A 133 -17.54 -31.05 -20.42
CA ARG A 133 -18.22 -30.05 -21.24
C ARG A 133 -18.68 -28.87 -20.40
N PHE A 134 -18.60 -27.66 -20.97
CA PHE A 134 -19.18 -26.46 -20.39
C PHE A 134 -19.94 -25.70 -21.49
N ALA A 135 -21.17 -25.26 -21.22
CA ALA A 135 -22.11 -24.79 -22.22
C ALA A 135 -22.97 -23.63 -21.70
N VAL A 136 -23.46 -22.82 -22.65
CA VAL A 136 -24.68 -22.02 -22.48
C VAL A 136 -25.83 -22.91 -22.94
N TYR A 137 -26.66 -23.36 -22.00
CA TYR A 137 -27.66 -24.41 -22.22
C TYR A 137 -29.06 -23.96 -21.80
N ASP A 138 -30.05 -24.19 -22.65
CA ASP A 138 -31.45 -23.86 -22.37
C ASP A 138 -32.23 -25.11 -21.97
N LEU A 139 -32.75 -25.12 -20.73
CA LEU A 139 -33.43 -26.27 -20.15
C LEU A 139 -34.82 -26.50 -20.77
N SER A 140 -35.47 -25.44 -21.25
CA SER A 140 -36.81 -25.53 -21.86
C SER A 140 -36.80 -26.23 -23.22
N THR A 141 -35.74 -26.01 -24.01
CA THR A 141 -35.54 -26.60 -25.33
C THR A 141 -34.59 -27.82 -25.32
N GLN A 142 -33.90 -28.05 -24.20
CA GLN A 142 -32.86 -29.07 -24.03
C GLN A 142 -31.70 -28.95 -25.03
N GLN A 143 -31.36 -27.72 -25.42
CA GLN A 143 -30.34 -27.42 -26.43
C GLN A 143 -29.20 -26.56 -25.87
N ALA A 144 -27.98 -26.86 -26.31
CA ALA A 144 -26.85 -25.95 -26.15
C ALA A 144 -26.94 -24.84 -27.20
N TYR A 145 -26.78 -23.59 -26.79
CA TYR A 145 -26.65 -22.45 -27.70
C TYR A 145 -25.20 -22.19 -28.08
N GLY A 146 -24.27 -22.58 -27.22
CA GLY A 146 -22.88 -22.83 -27.58
C GLY A 146 -22.14 -23.49 -26.43
N ASP A 147 -21.06 -24.21 -26.74
CA ASP A 147 -20.30 -24.97 -25.73
C ASP A 147 -18.82 -25.15 -26.06
N ILE A 148 -18.11 -25.71 -25.09
CA ILE A 148 -16.73 -26.17 -25.18
C ILE A 148 -16.61 -27.60 -24.65
N THR A 149 -15.66 -28.35 -25.21
CA THR A 149 -15.21 -29.65 -24.68
C THR A 149 -13.90 -29.47 -23.92
N ILE A 150 -13.79 -30.12 -22.76
CA ILE A 150 -12.61 -30.09 -21.89
C ILE A 150 -11.86 -31.41 -22.06
N ALA A 151 -10.54 -31.35 -22.31
CA ALA A 151 -9.72 -32.54 -22.52
C ALA A 151 -9.73 -33.46 -21.29
N GLU A 152 -9.68 -34.78 -21.50
CA GLU A 152 -9.80 -35.73 -20.38
C GLU A 152 -8.66 -35.61 -19.36
N GLU A 153 -7.43 -35.31 -19.83
CA GLU A 153 -6.21 -35.10 -19.04
C GLU A 153 -5.90 -33.60 -18.80
N PHE A 154 -6.92 -32.74 -18.74
CA PHE A 154 -6.70 -31.32 -18.46
C PHE A 154 -6.23 -31.09 -17.01
N ASP A 155 -4.92 -30.87 -16.81
CA ASP A 155 -4.36 -30.37 -15.55
C ASP A 155 -4.58 -28.85 -15.46
N PRO A 156 -5.43 -28.35 -14.55
CA PRO A 156 -5.65 -26.92 -14.36
C PRO A 156 -4.45 -26.27 -13.63
N PRO A 157 -4.27 -24.95 -13.75
CA PRO A 157 -3.25 -24.25 -12.98
C PRO A 157 -3.46 -24.39 -11.46
N ALA A 158 -2.37 -24.59 -10.73
CA ALA A 158 -2.41 -24.76 -9.28
C ALA A 158 -1.07 -24.36 -8.65
N PRO A 159 -1.03 -23.86 -7.40
CA PRO A 159 0.21 -23.56 -6.70
C PRO A 159 1.17 -24.76 -6.70
N ARG A 160 2.41 -24.55 -7.15
CA ARG A 160 3.41 -25.64 -7.29
C ARG A 160 4.52 -25.51 -6.27
N ARG A 161 4.86 -26.63 -5.62
CA ARG A 161 6.07 -26.75 -4.81
C ARG A 161 7.25 -27.09 -5.71
N ILE A 162 8.34 -26.35 -5.57
CA ILE A 162 9.62 -26.59 -6.23
C ILE A 162 10.67 -26.95 -5.18
N ALA A 163 11.94 -27.08 -5.59
CA ALA A 163 13.02 -27.37 -4.65
C ALA A 163 13.21 -26.26 -3.59
N GLN A 164 13.93 -26.58 -2.52
CA GLN A 164 14.39 -25.59 -1.55
C GLN A 164 15.58 -24.78 -2.09
N LEU A 165 15.93 -23.67 -1.44
CA LEU A 165 17.18 -22.97 -1.73
C LEU A 165 18.39 -23.88 -1.46
N SER A 166 19.37 -23.83 -2.35
CA SER A 166 20.70 -24.36 -2.08
C SER A 166 21.42 -23.53 -1.02
N THR A 167 22.10 -24.19 -0.08
CA THR A 167 22.91 -23.55 0.95
C THR A 167 24.35 -23.45 0.47
N LEU A 168 24.79 -22.26 0.04
CA LEU A 168 26.16 -22.03 -0.43
C LEU A 168 26.98 -21.24 0.60
N GLN A 169 26.46 -20.10 1.05
CA GLN A 169 27.11 -19.21 2.02
C GLN A 169 26.06 -18.51 2.91
N HIS A 170 26.52 -17.73 3.90
CA HIS A 170 25.68 -16.86 4.73
C HIS A 170 24.47 -17.53 5.43
N ASN A 171 24.61 -18.83 5.70
CA ASN A 171 23.58 -19.67 6.30
C ASN A 171 22.22 -19.60 5.57
N VAL A 172 22.24 -19.44 4.24
CA VAL A 172 21.03 -19.42 3.40
C VAL A 172 20.38 -20.80 3.35
N SER A 173 19.14 -20.92 3.83
CA SER A 173 18.34 -22.15 3.69
C SER A 173 16.84 -21.83 3.73
N SER A 174 16.02 -22.75 3.25
CA SER A 174 14.55 -22.67 3.28
C SER A 174 13.96 -24.08 3.27
N GLU A 175 12.65 -24.21 3.48
CA GLU A 175 11.91 -25.39 3.00
C GLU A 175 11.70 -25.33 1.47
N SER A 176 11.00 -26.32 0.91
CA SER A 176 10.53 -26.31 -0.49
C SER A 176 9.73 -25.03 -0.80
N ILE A 177 10.23 -24.24 -1.74
CA ILE A 177 9.58 -23.00 -2.20
C ILE A 177 8.23 -23.33 -2.85
N VAL A 178 7.24 -22.46 -2.62
CA VAL A 178 5.90 -22.57 -3.21
C VAL A 178 5.65 -21.40 -4.13
N VAL A 179 5.52 -21.66 -5.42
CA VAL A 179 5.04 -20.67 -6.38
C VAL A 179 3.51 -20.66 -6.28
N LEU A 180 2.94 -19.52 -5.90
CA LEU A 180 1.51 -19.37 -5.61
C LEU A 180 0.71 -19.00 -6.87
N ASP A 181 1.25 -18.09 -7.67
CA ASP A 181 0.70 -17.61 -8.94
C ASP A 181 1.84 -17.12 -9.86
N ALA A 182 1.50 -16.64 -11.07
CA ALA A 182 2.43 -16.14 -12.08
C ALA A 182 3.36 -14.99 -11.63
N LYS A 183 3.17 -14.37 -10.46
CA LYS A 183 4.05 -13.35 -9.87
C LYS A 183 4.45 -13.58 -8.41
N THR A 184 3.73 -14.40 -7.65
CA THR A 184 3.94 -14.52 -6.19
C THR A 184 4.68 -15.80 -5.79
N ILE A 185 5.77 -15.65 -5.01
CA ILE A 185 6.59 -16.74 -4.49
C ILE A 185 6.58 -16.72 -2.96
N SER A 186 6.27 -17.86 -2.35
CA SER A 186 6.42 -18.10 -0.91
C SER A 186 7.68 -18.91 -0.63
N ILE A 187 8.49 -18.44 0.32
CA ILE A 187 9.75 -19.03 0.78
C ILE A 187 9.58 -19.38 2.27
N PRO A 188 9.16 -20.62 2.61
CA PRO A 188 8.90 -20.99 3.99
C PRO A 188 10.20 -21.21 4.78
N ALA A 189 10.17 -20.89 6.07
CA ALA A 189 11.27 -21.06 7.02
C ALA A 189 12.64 -20.50 6.56
N LEU A 190 12.66 -19.33 5.88
CA LEU A 190 13.89 -18.73 5.37
C LEU A 190 14.90 -18.41 6.49
N THR A 191 16.15 -18.80 6.29
CA THR A 191 17.31 -18.38 7.08
C THR A 191 18.31 -17.62 6.22
N TYR A 192 18.93 -16.57 6.79
CA TYR A 192 20.06 -15.83 6.22
C TYR A 192 20.69 -15.00 7.34
N ASP A 193 22.02 -14.98 7.45
CA ASP A 193 22.71 -14.34 8.58
C ASP A 193 22.73 -12.80 8.55
N GLY A 194 22.50 -12.17 7.40
CA GLY A 194 22.52 -10.71 7.24
C GLY A 194 23.92 -10.09 7.16
N LEU A 195 24.97 -10.87 6.90
CA LEU A 195 26.37 -10.40 6.85
C LEU A 195 26.84 -10.01 5.44
N GLY A 196 25.98 -10.03 4.43
CA GLY A 196 26.29 -9.52 3.09
C GLY A 196 26.25 -7.99 3.03
N GLU A 197 26.89 -7.40 2.02
CA GLU A 197 27.04 -5.94 1.92
C GLU A 197 25.89 -5.29 1.11
N ASP A 198 25.42 -5.97 0.07
CA ASP A 198 24.44 -5.50 -0.90
C ASP A 198 23.63 -6.70 -1.41
N THR A 199 23.04 -7.44 -0.47
CA THR A 199 22.34 -8.71 -0.71
C THR A 199 20.85 -8.50 -0.94
N HIS A 200 20.31 -9.14 -1.98
CA HIS A 200 18.93 -8.98 -2.43
C HIS A 200 18.26 -10.32 -2.73
N PHE A 201 16.93 -10.33 -2.75
CA PHE A 201 16.19 -11.32 -3.54
C PHE A 201 16.41 -10.98 -5.02
N PHE A 202 16.90 -11.94 -5.79
CA PHE A 202 17.39 -11.71 -7.14
C PHE A 202 16.92 -12.82 -8.07
N VAL A 203 16.39 -12.44 -9.23
CA VAL A 203 15.84 -13.39 -10.22
C VAL A 203 16.41 -13.11 -11.59
N GLY A 204 16.37 -14.10 -12.48
CA GLY A 204 16.80 -13.87 -13.86
C GLY A 204 16.70 -15.10 -14.74
N GLN A 205 17.24 -14.96 -15.94
CA GLN A 205 17.24 -15.99 -16.98
C GLN A 205 18.56 -16.76 -17.04
N GLY A 206 18.57 -17.86 -17.78
CA GLY A 206 19.72 -18.76 -17.95
C GLY A 206 19.80 -19.83 -16.86
N SER A 207 20.74 -20.76 -17.01
CA SER A 207 20.80 -21.98 -16.17
C SER A 207 21.30 -21.77 -14.74
N ARG A 208 21.89 -20.60 -14.42
CA ARG A 208 22.45 -20.27 -13.10
C ARG A 208 22.35 -18.76 -12.80
N PRO A 209 22.32 -18.36 -11.52
CA PRO A 209 22.42 -16.96 -11.11
C PRO A 209 23.63 -16.24 -11.70
N SER A 210 23.38 -15.03 -12.21
CA SER A 210 24.39 -14.18 -12.85
C SER A 210 24.16 -12.71 -12.49
N PRO A 211 25.15 -11.82 -12.65
CA PRO A 211 25.01 -10.40 -12.33
C PRO A 211 23.93 -9.64 -13.13
N ASN A 212 23.40 -10.23 -14.19
CA ASN A 212 22.40 -9.62 -15.08
C ASN A 212 20.95 -9.90 -14.64
N GLY A 213 20.74 -10.30 -13.38
CA GLY A 213 19.41 -10.48 -12.81
C GLY A 213 18.72 -9.16 -12.46
N VAL A 214 17.50 -9.29 -11.92
CA VAL A 214 16.64 -8.20 -11.47
C VAL A 214 16.42 -8.32 -9.97
N ILE A 215 16.53 -7.19 -9.26
CA ILE A 215 16.22 -7.10 -7.82
C ILE A 215 14.70 -7.22 -7.62
N VAL A 216 14.29 -8.15 -6.77
CA VAL A 216 12.92 -8.31 -6.32
C VAL A 216 12.77 -7.58 -4.98
N PRO A 217 11.75 -6.72 -4.80
CA PRO A 217 11.49 -6.08 -3.51
C PRO A 217 11.27 -7.09 -2.38
N ASP A 218 11.67 -6.73 -1.16
CA ASP A 218 11.39 -7.53 0.03
C ASP A 218 9.88 -7.62 0.35
N GLU A 219 9.50 -8.41 1.36
CA GLU A 219 8.12 -8.60 1.80
C GLU A 219 7.41 -7.29 2.20
N HIS A 220 8.17 -6.28 2.61
CA HIS A 220 7.68 -4.94 2.95
C HIS A 220 7.69 -3.97 1.75
N GLY A 221 8.41 -4.33 0.67
CA GLY A 221 8.52 -3.61 -0.59
C GLY A 221 9.78 -2.78 -0.79
N TYR A 222 10.80 -2.96 0.04
CA TYR A 222 12.07 -2.25 -0.08
C TYR A 222 12.97 -2.87 -1.15
N LEU A 223 13.80 -2.00 -1.72
CA LEU A 223 14.96 -2.33 -2.56
C LEU A 223 16.27 -2.10 -1.78
N ASP A 224 16.19 -1.87 -0.46
CA ASP A 224 17.33 -1.91 0.45
C ASP A 224 17.88 -3.35 0.53
N PRO A 225 19.18 -3.55 0.85
CA PRO A 225 19.70 -4.88 1.16
C PRO A 225 18.90 -5.60 2.25
N ILE A 226 18.56 -6.87 1.99
CA ILE A 226 17.62 -7.65 2.81
C ILE A 226 18.15 -7.87 4.23
N ARG A 227 17.22 -7.96 5.19
CA ARG A 227 17.53 -8.23 6.59
C ARG A 227 17.99 -9.68 6.81
N ALA A 228 18.62 -9.94 7.96
CA ALA A 228 18.80 -11.30 8.46
C ALA A 228 17.43 -11.98 8.70
N TYR A 229 17.31 -13.24 8.29
CA TYR A 229 16.11 -14.07 8.46
C TYR A 229 16.40 -15.27 9.38
N LYS A 230 15.45 -15.64 10.23
CA LYS A 230 15.64 -16.67 11.28
C LYS A 230 14.49 -17.67 11.32
N GLY A 231 14.34 -18.46 10.25
CA GLY A 231 13.31 -19.49 10.13
C GLY A 231 11.91 -18.87 10.02
N VAL A 232 11.76 -17.87 9.14
CA VAL A 232 10.50 -17.13 8.96
C VAL A 232 9.97 -17.28 7.56
N ASP A 233 8.64 -17.33 7.41
CA ASP A 233 7.99 -17.44 6.12
C ASP A 233 7.96 -16.07 5.43
N VAL A 234 8.60 -15.98 4.27
CA VAL A 234 8.67 -14.76 3.44
C VAL A 234 7.84 -14.96 2.18
N VAL A 235 7.10 -13.93 1.78
CA VAL A 235 6.36 -13.92 0.50
C VAL A 235 6.82 -12.69 -0.29
N ILE A 236 7.30 -12.93 -1.51
CA ILE A 236 7.79 -11.91 -2.44
C ILE A 236 6.95 -11.90 -3.72
N VAL A 237 6.89 -10.75 -4.36
CA VAL A 237 6.14 -10.52 -5.61
C VAL A 237 7.12 -10.03 -6.67
N LEU A 238 7.15 -10.68 -7.83
CA LEU A 238 8.04 -10.34 -8.94
C LEU A 238 7.75 -8.92 -9.47
N PRO A 239 8.78 -8.08 -9.65
CA PRO A 239 8.64 -6.65 -9.96
C PRO A 239 8.02 -6.38 -11.33
N GLY A 240 7.40 -5.20 -11.50
CA GLY A 240 6.89 -4.73 -12.79
C GLY A 240 6.00 -5.76 -13.49
N ASP A 241 6.29 -6.03 -14.77
CA ASP A 241 5.64 -7.02 -15.64
C ASP A 241 6.31 -8.41 -15.63
N LEU A 242 7.35 -8.62 -14.80
CA LEU A 242 8.06 -9.89 -14.72
C LEU A 242 7.19 -10.99 -14.11
N THR A 243 7.17 -12.17 -14.73
CA THR A 243 6.38 -13.33 -14.32
C THR A 243 7.27 -14.56 -14.14
N ILE A 244 6.71 -15.62 -13.55
CA ILE A 244 7.41 -16.89 -13.27
C ILE A 244 7.92 -17.55 -14.56
N SER A 245 7.14 -17.50 -15.65
CA SER A 245 7.54 -17.99 -16.97
C SER A 245 8.82 -17.31 -17.51
N LYS A 246 9.01 -16.03 -17.18
CA LYS A 246 10.12 -15.19 -17.66
C LYS A 246 11.42 -15.34 -16.86
N ILE A 247 11.46 -16.19 -15.82
CA ILE A 247 12.63 -16.43 -14.97
C ILE A 247 12.99 -17.92 -14.89
N ASN A 248 14.29 -18.22 -14.76
CA ASN A 248 14.81 -19.59 -14.64
C ASN A 248 15.41 -19.88 -13.26
N TRP A 249 15.60 -18.87 -12.42
CA TRP A 249 16.11 -19.02 -11.06
C TRP A 249 15.67 -17.88 -10.14
N LEU A 250 15.62 -18.20 -8.84
CA LEU A 250 15.53 -17.26 -7.72
C LEU A 250 16.75 -17.48 -6.81
N SER A 251 17.38 -16.40 -6.38
CA SER A 251 18.63 -16.41 -5.62
C SER A 251 18.60 -15.37 -4.49
N ILE A 252 19.31 -15.68 -3.41
CA ILE A 252 19.84 -14.69 -2.48
C ILE A 252 21.24 -14.32 -2.99
N TYR A 253 21.36 -13.13 -3.53
CA TYR A 253 22.52 -12.70 -4.31
C TYR A 253 23.05 -11.37 -3.81
N ASP A 254 24.37 -11.29 -3.59
CA ASP A 254 25.06 -10.07 -3.23
C ASP A 254 25.59 -9.37 -4.49
N VAL A 255 24.96 -8.25 -4.85
CA VAL A 255 25.17 -7.55 -6.13
C VAL A 255 26.57 -6.92 -6.19
N LYS A 256 27.05 -6.40 -5.05
CA LYS A 256 28.35 -5.73 -4.94
C LYS A 256 29.53 -6.70 -5.06
N SER A 257 29.51 -7.83 -4.34
CA SER A 257 30.54 -8.88 -4.46
C SER A 257 30.32 -9.81 -5.66
N LYS A 258 29.13 -9.75 -6.28
CA LYS A 258 28.67 -10.64 -7.37
C LYS A 258 28.59 -12.11 -6.96
N THR A 259 28.25 -12.35 -5.69
CA THR A 259 28.26 -13.69 -5.09
C THR A 259 26.84 -14.22 -4.89
N ASN A 260 26.60 -15.48 -5.27
CA ASN A 260 25.38 -16.20 -4.97
C ASN A 260 25.52 -16.94 -3.62
N TYR A 261 24.68 -16.60 -2.64
CA TYR A 261 24.68 -17.23 -1.32
C TYR A 261 23.74 -18.44 -1.24
N GLY A 262 22.75 -18.50 -2.12
CA GLY A 262 21.86 -19.64 -2.29
C GLY A 262 20.85 -19.38 -3.41
N TYR A 263 20.42 -20.44 -4.10
CA TYR A 263 19.46 -20.33 -5.19
C TYR A 263 18.63 -21.59 -5.41
N VAL A 264 17.52 -21.41 -6.12
CA VAL A 264 16.67 -22.47 -6.67
C VAL A 264 16.51 -22.24 -8.17
N SER A 265 16.40 -23.31 -8.95
CA SER A 265 16.00 -23.24 -10.37
C SER A 265 14.49 -23.35 -10.50
N ILE A 266 13.90 -22.49 -11.33
CA ILE A 266 12.48 -22.51 -11.68
C ILE A 266 12.29 -23.48 -12.87
N PRO A 267 11.42 -24.50 -12.77
CA PRO A 267 11.13 -25.38 -13.90
C PRO A 267 10.42 -24.63 -15.05
N GLU A 268 10.87 -24.82 -16.29
CA GLU A 268 10.36 -24.12 -17.47
C GLU A 268 8.85 -24.33 -17.74
N LYS A 269 8.28 -25.46 -17.28
CA LYS A 269 6.87 -25.84 -17.54
C LYS A 269 6.04 -25.88 -16.27
N LEU A 270 6.00 -24.77 -15.55
CA LEU A 270 5.29 -24.66 -14.28
C LEU A 270 3.87 -24.08 -14.47
N SER A 271 2.86 -24.95 -14.59
CA SER A 271 1.46 -24.49 -14.68
C SER A 271 0.95 -24.01 -13.31
N VAL A 272 1.02 -22.70 -13.10
CA VAL A 272 0.58 -21.95 -11.90
C VAL A 272 -0.56 -20.98 -12.24
N PRO A 273 -1.44 -20.62 -11.29
CA PRO A 273 -2.54 -19.69 -11.53
C PRO A 273 -2.06 -18.34 -12.09
N PRO A 274 -2.86 -17.66 -12.91
CA PRO A 274 -2.55 -16.30 -13.35
C PRO A 274 -2.58 -15.33 -12.16
N SER A 275 -1.82 -14.24 -12.25
CA SER A 275 -1.76 -13.28 -11.15
C SER A 275 -2.90 -12.26 -11.23
N LEU A 276 -3.58 -12.01 -10.10
CA LEU A 276 -4.60 -10.95 -9.97
C LEU A 276 -3.99 -9.54 -9.81
N ILE A 277 -2.66 -9.43 -9.89
CA ILE A 277 -1.92 -8.18 -9.76
C ILE A 277 -1.91 -7.45 -11.09
N LYS A 278 -2.59 -6.30 -11.13
CA LYS A 278 -2.55 -5.38 -12.28
C LYS A 278 -1.29 -4.51 -12.20
N VAL A 279 -0.60 -4.40 -13.33
CA VAL A 279 0.64 -3.62 -13.45
C VAL A 279 0.32 -2.30 -14.16
N HIS A 280 0.49 -1.20 -13.46
CA HIS A 280 0.31 0.16 -13.98
C HIS A 280 1.67 0.76 -14.30
N GLN A 281 2.02 0.74 -15.60
CA GLN A 281 3.21 1.43 -16.09
C GLN A 281 3.02 2.95 -16.04
N ILE A 282 4.08 3.66 -15.66
CA ILE A 282 4.06 5.12 -15.58
C ILE A 282 4.68 5.70 -16.84
N GLU A 283 3.84 6.33 -17.66
CA GLU A 283 4.30 7.20 -18.74
C GLU A 283 5.02 8.40 -18.12
N SER A 284 6.34 8.43 -18.28
CA SER A 284 7.17 9.60 -18.04
C SER A 284 7.85 10.02 -19.34
N PRO A 285 8.04 11.33 -19.60
CA PRO A 285 8.68 11.78 -20.83
C PRO A 285 10.09 11.19 -20.94
N GLU A 286 10.48 10.72 -22.13
CA GLU A 286 11.73 9.94 -22.34
C GLU A 286 13.00 10.60 -21.80
N LYS A 287 13.02 11.92 -21.63
CA LYS A 287 14.14 12.66 -21.03
C LYS A 287 14.32 12.46 -19.52
N TYR A 288 13.31 11.97 -18.81
CA TYR A 288 13.38 11.74 -17.37
C TYR A 288 14.17 10.47 -17.04
N SER A 289 15.03 10.60 -16.05
CA SER A 289 15.72 9.49 -15.39
C SER A 289 14.88 9.07 -14.19
N CYS A 290 14.67 7.77 -13.97
CA CYS A 290 13.79 7.29 -12.92
C CYS A 290 14.50 6.34 -11.95
N ILE A 291 14.27 6.57 -10.66
CA ILE A 291 14.79 5.79 -9.55
C ILE A 291 13.64 5.26 -8.71
N GLN A 292 13.55 3.94 -8.61
CA GLN A 292 12.64 3.24 -7.70
C GLN A 292 13.23 3.29 -6.28
N LEU A 293 12.57 4.01 -5.37
CA LEU A 293 12.99 4.14 -3.97
C LEU A 293 12.36 3.07 -3.08
N HIS A 294 11.14 2.66 -3.42
CA HIS A 294 10.34 1.61 -2.79
C HIS A 294 9.34 1.08 -3.81
N LYS A 295 8.74 -0.11 -3.63
CA LYS A 295 7.72 -0.60 -4.58
C LYS A 295 6.52 0.35 -4.78
N LYS A 296 6.26 1.22 -3.80
CA LYS A 296 5.23 2.27 -3.84
C LYS A 296 5.75 3.69 -4.15
N PHE A 297 7.05 3.90 -4.38
CA PHE A 297 7.61 5.25 -4.61
C PHE A 297 8.69 5.31 -5.69
N GLN A 298 8.51 6.22 -6.65
CA GLN A 298 9.47 6.58 -7.68
C GLN A 298 9.85 8.06 -7.63
N LEU A 299 11.13 8.33 -7.80
CA LEU A 299 11.69 9.65 -8.09
C LEU A 299 12.07 9.71 -9.57
N HIS A 300 11.39 10.55 -10.34
CA HIS A 300 11.78 10.89 -11.71
C HIS A 300 12.42 12.28 -11.71
N TYR A 301 13.51 12.48 -12.44
CA TYR A 301 14.13 13.79 -12.60
C TYR A 301 14.71 14.05 -14.00
N ASP A 302 14.78 15.32 -14.38
CA ASP A 302 15.26 15.79 -15.69
C ASP A 302 16.01 17.14 -15.54
N ILE A 303 17.28 17.16 -15.92
CA ILE A 303 18.22 18.25 -15.61
C ILE A 303 18.26 19.25 -16.77
N ASN A 304 17.73 20.46 -16.54
CA ASN A 304 17.71 21.55 -17.52
C ASN A 304 18.34 22.79 -16.89
N ALA A 305 19.68 22.76 -16.78
CA ALA A 305 20.47 23.79 -16.11
C ALA A 305 20.09 25.20 -16.59
N PRO A 306 19.89 26.19 -15.69
CA PRO A 306 20.24 26.20 -14.26
C PRO A 306 19.21 25.55 -13.30
N SER A 307 18.23 24.81 -13.83
CA SER A 307 17.15 24.18 -13.06
C SER A 307 17.09 22.66 -13.18
N ILE A 308 16.29 22.04 -12.33
CA ILE A 308 15.95 20.61 -12.38
C ILE A 308 14.44 20.46 -12.28
N ASN A 309 13.89 19.57 -13.11
CA ASN A 309 12.49 19.17 -13.03
C ASN A 309 12.42 17.84 -12.27
N PHE A 310 11.45 17.73 -11.38
CA PHE A 310 11.16 16.51 -10.63
C PHE A 310 9.72 16.07 -10.91
N LYS A 311 9.50 14.76 -10.94
CA LYS A 311 8.18 14.13 -10.93
C LYS A 311 8.22 13.00 -9.91
N LEU A 312 7.48 13.19 -8.82
CA LEU A 312 7.32 12.21 -7.76
C LEU A 312 6.08 11.39 -8.05
N VAL A 313 6.19 10.06 -7.98
CA VAL A 313 5.06 9.16 -8.25
C VAL A 313 4.95 8.15 -7.13
N GLY A 314 3.83 8.18 -6.41
CA GLY A 314 3.57 7.37 -5.24
C GLY A 314 2.24 6.62 -5.32
N GLN A 315 2.24 5.33 -5.00
CA GLN A 315 1.02 4.55 -4.79
C GLN A 315 0.56 4.74 -3.34
N MET A 316 -0.39 5.65 -3.14
CA MET A 316 -0.75 6.20 -1.82
C MET A 316 -2.16 6.82 -1.81
N ASP A 317 -2.76 6.87 -0.63
CA ASP A 317 -4.14 7.28 -0.42
C ASP A 317 -4.32 8.82 -0.44
N GLU A 318 -5.56 9.29 -0.32
CA GLU A 318 -5.93 10.73 -0.37
C GLU A 318 -5.33 11.56 0.76
N ASN A 319 -5.08 10.94 1.91
CA ASN A 319 -4.52 11.58 3.09
C ASN A 319 -3.06 11.22 3.35
N ASP A 320 -2.38 10.67 2.34
CA ASP A 320 -0.96 10.36 2.38
C ASP A 320 -0.12 11.48 1.76
N TYR A 321 1.16 11.49 2.13
CA TYR A 321 2.21 12.27 1.49
C TYR A 321 3.37 11.36 1.08
N MET A 322 4.11 11.82 0.07
CA MET A 322 5.44 11.33 -0.28
C MET A 322 6.42 12.51 -0.14
N ALA A 323 7.60 12.26 0.40
CA ALA A 323 8.62 13.28 0.60
C ALA A 323 9.99 12.76 0.21
N TRP A 324 10.84 13.63 -0.31
CA TRP A 324 12.25 13.32 -0.54
C TRP A 324 13.07 14.62 -0.53
N GLY A 325 14.39 14.49 -0.42
CA GLY A 325 15.29 15.62 -0.59
C GLY A 325 16.72 15.30 -0.20
N VAL A 326 17.56 16.33 -0.10
CA VAL A 326 19.00 16.18 0.15
C VAL A 326 19.25 16.01 1.64
N SER A 327 20.12 15.06 1.98
CA SER A 327 20.47 14.70 3.35
C SER A 327 21.03 15.89 4.16
N GLY A 328 20.76 15.88 5.46
CA GLY A 328 21.42 16.76 6.42
C GLY A 328 22.89 16.42 6.72
N SER A 329 23.44 15.37 6.08
CA SER A 329 24.83 14.96 6.21
C SER A 329 25.40 14.50 4.87
N ASP A 330 26.63 14.92 4.57
CA ASP A 330 27.39 14.51 3.38
C ASP A 330 28.05 13.11 3.52
N GLU A 331 27.90 12.48 4.69
CA GLU A 331 28.52 11.18 5.02
C GLU A 331 27.51 10.01 5.01
N ARG A 332 26.23 10.31 5.25
CA ARG A 332 25.14 9.34 5.41
C ARG A 332 23.77 9.97 5.10
N SER A 333 22.75 9.15 4.86
CA SER A 333 21.37 9.62 4.80
C SER A 333 20.90 10.01 6.21
N GLN A 334 20.59 11.30 6.41
CA GLN A 334 20.17 11.86 7.68
C GLN A 334 19.02 12.85 7.47
N MET A 335 17.90 12.61 8.16
CA MET A 335 16.71 13.47 8.11
C MET A 335 16.90 14.81 8.84
N GLU A 336 17.70 14.83 9.92
CA GLU A 336 17.99 16.05 10.67
C GLU A 336 19.05 16.89 9.94
N GLY A 337 18.74 18.16 9.71
CA GLY A 337 19.47 19.07 8.84
C GLY A 337 19.12 18.91 7.34
N ALA A 338 18.13 18.08 6.99
CA ALA A 338 17.73 17.86 5.60
C ALA A 338 16.83 18.98 5.07
N ASP A 339 16.85 19.13 3.75
CA ASP A 339 15.97 19.99 2.97
C ASP A 339 15.15 19.08 2.05
N LEU A 340 13.82 19.17 2.16
CA LEU A 340 12.86 18.22 1.63
C LEU A 340 11.75 18.89 0.82
N THR A 341 11.38 18.30 -0.31
CA THR A 341 10.05 18.52 -0.89
C THR A 341 9.07 17.52 -0.29
N VAL A 342 8.00 18.01 0.35
CA VAL A 342 6.84 17.20 0.77
C VAL A 342 5.74 17.39 -0.29
N ALA A 343 5.35 16.30 -0.94
CA ALA A 343 4.37 16.27 -2.00
C ALA A 343 3.13 15.44 -1.63
N TYR A 344 1.96 15.97 -1.94
CA TYR A 344 0.67 15.31 -1.75
C TYR A 344 -0.37 15.90 -2.72
N MET A 345 -1.54 15.29 -2.76
CA MET A 345 -2.69 15.81 -3.52
C MET A 345 -3.95 15.60 -2.69
N ASP A 346 -4.77 16.65 -2.55
CA ASP A 346 -6.14 16.48 -2.02
C ASP A 346 -7.07 15.94 -3.14
N ASP A 347 -8.38 16.17 -3.03
CA ASP A 347 -9.36 15.72 -4.01
C ASP A 347 -9.14 16.36 -5.40
N THR A 348 -8.50 17.53 -5.47
CA THR A 348 -8.38 18.36 -6.69
C THR A 348 -7.03 19.05 -6.89
N LEU A 349 -6.35 19.46 -5.81
CA LEU A 349 -5.14 20.26 -5.84
C LEU A 349 -3.91 19.45 -5.44
N GLY A 350 -2.86 19.56 -6.24
CA GLY A 350 -1.54 19.07 -5.91
C GLY A 350 -0.72 20.07 -5.11
N TYR A 351 0.21 19.54 -4.31
CA TYR A 351 1.11 20.31 -3.48
C TYR A 351 2.52 19.72 -3.60
N ALA A 352 3.53 20.58 -3.73
CA ALA A 352 4.95 20.27 -3.61
C ALA A 352 5.58 21.39 -2.80
N VAL A 353 5.81 21.17 -1.50
CA VAL A 353 6.13 22.21 -0.51
C VAL A 353 7.54 21.97 0.03
N ASP A 354 8.39 22.99 0.06
CA ASP A 354 9.69 22.93 0.74
C ASP A 354 9.53 22.86 2.26
N TYR A 355 10.34 22.00 2.86
CA TYR A 355 10.47 21.79 4.29
C TYR A 355 11.93 21.68 4.71
N ASN A 356 12.33 22.57 5.61
CA ASN A 356 13.57 22.53 6.36
C ASN A 356 13.40 21.67 7.62
N VAL A 357 14.27 20.68 7.82
CA VAL A 357 14.20 19.77 8.98
C VAL A 357 15.28 20.09 10.00
N THR A 358 14.91 20.81 11.05
CA THR A 358 15.83 21.19 12.15
C THR A 358 15.81 20.24 13.35
N ALA A 359 14.80 19.37 13.44
CA ALA A 359 14.68 18.33 14.47
C ALA A 359 13.66 17.25 14.05
N LYS A 360 13.70 16.08 14.70
CA LYS A 360 12.75 14.96 14.46
C LYS A 360 11.43 15.17 15.23
N ALA A 361 10.80 16.31 14.99
CA ALA A 361 9.57 16.75 15.64
C ALA A 361 8.65 17.43 14.62
N PRO A 362 7.33 17.50 14.82
CA PRO A 362 6.45 18.36 14.05
C PRO A 362 6.86 19.84 14.21
N CYS A 363 6.52 20.69 13.25
CA CYS A 363 6.84 22.12 13.34
C CYS A 363 6.20 22.75 14.58
N THR A 364 7.03 23.28 15.48
CA THR A 364 6.62 23.87 16.76
C THR A 364 7.50 25.05 17.17
N LYS A 365 7.01 25.92 18.05
CA LYS A 365 7.71 27.13 18.49
C LYS A 365 8.56 26.86 19.74
N VAL A 366 9.85 26.65 19.54
CA VAL A 366 10.83 26.60 20.64
C VAL A 366 11.31 28.02 20.94
N LEU A 367 10.85 28.59 22.05
CA LEU A 367 11.21 29.94 22.52
C LEU A 367 11.04 31.06 21.48
N GLY A 368 10.02 30.93 20.62
CA GLY A 368 9.68 31.91 19.58
C GLY A 368 10.35 31.65 18.22
N GLN A 369 11.22 30.64 18.10
CA GLN A 369 11.75 30.16 16.83
C GLN A 369 11.04 28.85 16.43
N TYR A 370 10.72 28.69 15.15
CA TYR A 370 10.18 27.42 14.66
C TYR A 370 11.28 26.36 14.57
N LYS A 371 10.99 25.15 15.05
CA LYS A 371 11.85 23.97 14.99
C LYS A 371 11.05 22.71 14.70
N GLY A 372 11.72 21.69 14.18
CA GLY A 372 11.12 20.44 13.70
C GLY A 372 11.18 20.34 12.17
N VAL A 373 10.23 19.60 11.60
CA VAL A 373 9.94 19.52 10.17
C VAL A 373 9.03 20.71 9.82
N CYS A 374 9.60 21.82 9.38
CA CYS A 374 8.90 23.09 9.16
C CYS A 374 8.95 23.51 7.70
N LYS A 375 7.88 24.12 7.19
CA LYS A 375 7.90 24.81 5.88
C LYS A 375 8.93 25.94 5.92
N ASP A 376 9.67 26.15 4.84
CA ASP A 376 10.80 27.11 4.82
C ASP A 376 10.40 28.55 5.17
N GLU A 377 9.22 28.98 4.72
CA GLU A 377 8.61 30.27 5.09
C GLU A 377 8.50 30.50 6.62
N LEU A 378 8.38 29.44 7.42
CA LEU A 378 8.29 29.52 8.88
C LEU A 378 9.67 29.65 9.56
N VAL A 379 10.74 29.19 8.91
CA VAL A 379 12.12 29.31 9.43
C VAL A 379 12.89 30.49 8.82
N GLY A 380 12.24 31.28 7.96
CA GLY A 380 12.80 32.48 7.33
C GLY A 380 13.35 32.27 5.93
N GLY A 381 13.14 31.08 5.36
CA GLY A 381 13.42 30.76 3.96
C GLY A 381 12.23 31.03 3.04
N GLN A 382 12.29 30.48 1.83
CA GLN A 382 11.32 30.65 0.75
C GLN A 382 10.87 29.30 0.18
N GLN A 383 9.66 29.24 -0.35
CA GLN A 383 9.19 28.12 -1.17
C GLN A 383 9.91 28.14 -2.54
N SER A 384 10.93 27.29 -2.70
CA SER A 384 11.73 27.14 -3.92
C SER A 384 11.08 26.19 -4.94
N ASN A 385 10.11 25.37 -4.52
CA ASN A 385 9.37 24.45 -5.40
C ASN A 385 8.27 25.13 -6.23
N GLN A 386 8.41 25.06 -7.55
CA GLN A 386 7.41 25.54 -8.53
C GLN A 386 6.61 24.36 -9.08
N LEU A 387 5.43 24.10 -8.50
CA LEU A 387 4.51 23.06 -8.97
C LEU A 387 4.11 23.29 -10.44
N SER A 388 4.13 22.24 -11.26
CA SER A 388 3.74 22.29 -12.67
C SER A 388 2.54 21.42 -13.02
N GLU A 389 2.42 20.23 -12.43
CA GLU A 389 1.32 19.30 -12.68
C GLU A 389 1.08 18.42 -11.44
N ALA A 390 -0.16 18.05 -11.16
CA ALA A 390 -0.48 16.94 -10.28
C ALA A 390 -1.68 16.16 -10.80
N SER A 391 -1.67 14.85 -10.61
CA SER A 391 -2.82 13.99 -10.91
C SER A 391 -2.84 12.74 -10.04
N ARG A 392 -4.04 12.23 -9.76
CA ARG A 392 -4.27 10.93 -9.09
C ARG A 392 -5.14 10.06 -10.00
N ARG A 393 -4.69 8.83 -10.30
CA ARG A 393 -5.45 7.81 -11.05
C ARG A 393 -5.13 6.43 -10.49
N ASN A 394 -6.14 5.58 -10.30
CA ASN A 394 -5.99 4.19 -9.83
C ASN A 394 -5.16 4.04 -8.53
N GLY A 395 -5.32 4.95 -7.57
CA GLY A 395 -4.53 4.95 -6.32
C GLY A 395 -3.04 5.35 -6.48
N ILE A 396 -2.65 5.83 -7.66
CA ILE A 396 -1.31 6.36 -7.94
C ILE A 396 -1.41 7.88 -8.08
N THR A 397 -0.59 8.59 -7.32
CA THR A 397 -0.51 10.05 -7.29
C THR A 397 0.83 10.48 -7.91
N SER A 398 0.77 11.35 -8.91
CA SER A 398 1.93 11.96 -9.57
C SER A 398 1.96 13.45 -9.28
N VAL A 399 3.09 13.99 -8.84
CA VAL A 399 3.31 15.43 -8.59
C VAL A 399 4.61 15.86 -9.28
N SER A 400 4.47 16.77 -10.25
CA SER A 400 5.56 17.35 -11.03
C SER A 400 5.83 18.78 -10.59
N TYR A 401 7.11 19.13 -10.42
CA TYR A 401 7.54 20.48 -10.03
C TYR A 401 8.95 20.78 -10.54
N ARG A 402 9.34 22.05 -10.46
CA ARG A 402 10.66 22.56 -10.86
C ARG A 402 11.33 23.28 -9.69
N ARG A 403 12.65 23.10 -9.55
CA ARG A 403 13.48 23.81 -8.57
C ARG A 403 14.79 24.26 -9.23
N ALA A 404 15.46 25.27 -8.67
CA ALA A 404 16.80 25.67 -9.10
C ALA A 404 17.85 24.63 -8.68
N LEU A 405 18.94 24.47 -9.44
CA LEU A 405 20.06 23.59 -9.03
C LEU A 405 20.85 24.15 -7.83
N ILE A 406 20.89 25.48 -7.74
CA ILE A 406 21.51 26.26 -6.66
C ILE A 406 20.47 27.31 -6.26
N SER A 407 20.19 27.41 -4.96
CA SER A 407 19.22 28.37 -4.41
C SER A 407 19.94 29.58 -3.80
N PRO A 408 19.34 30.79 -3.81
CA PRO A 408 19.80 31.90 -2.99
C PRO A 408 19.40 31.77 -1.51
N ASP A 409 18.56 30.80 -1.15
CA ASP A 409 18.16 30.54 0.24
C ASP A 409 19.28 29.81 1.00
N PRO A 410 19.77 30.32 2.16
CA PRO A 410 20.79 29.63 2.95
C PRO A 410 20.29 28.37 3.67
N GLY A 411 18.97 28.13 3.73
CA GLY A 411 18.37 26.89 4.24
C GLY A 411 18.32 25.76 3.21
N ASP A 412 18.37 26.10 1.93
CA ASP A 412 18.30 25.16 0.80
C ASP A 412 19.64 24.44 0.56
N LYS A 413 19.58 23.21 0.06
CA LYS A 413 20.72 22.40 -0.37
C LYS A 413 20.82 22.35 -1.89
N GLU A 414 22.06 22.37 -2.38
CA GLU A 414 22.32 22.27 -3.82
C GLU A 414 22.11 20.85 -4.38
N PHE A 415 21.85 20.77 -5.68
CA PHE A 415 21.79 19.53 -6.45
C PHE A 415 23.05 19.40 -7.35
N PRO A 416 24.20 18.94 -6.82
CA PRO A 416 25.46 18.97 -7.54
C PRO A 416 25.48 17.96 -8.71
N LEU A 417 25.98 18.42 -9.86
CA LEU A 417 26.06 17.61 -11.08
C LEU A 417 27.38 16.83 -11.24
N ASN A 418 28.35 17.04 -10.35
CA ASN A 418 29.71 16.48 -10.47
C ASN A 418 30.09 15.54 -9.31
N SER A 419 29.22 15.40 -8.31
CA SER A 419 29.40 14.53 -7.15
C SER A 419 28.10 13.78 -6.85
N SER A 420 28.18 12.81 -5.95
CA SER A 420 27.00 12.08 -5.48
C SER A 420 26.59 12.59 -4.11
N VAL A 421 25.30 12.85 -3.91
CA VAL A 421 24.73 13.27 -2.62
C VAL A 421 24.05 12.10 -1.92
N TYR A 422 23.98 12.15 -0.59
CA TYR A 422 23.02 11.34 0.14
C TYR A 422 21.65 12.03 0.07
N ILE A 423 20.61 11.22 -0.13
CA ILE A 423 19.22 11.67 -0.07
C ILE A 423 18.52 11.03 1.12
N VAL A 424 17.38 11.59 1.49
CA VAL A 424 16.39 10.96 2.36
C VAL A 424 15.05 10.96 1.66
N TRP A 425 14.21 9.98 1.96
CA TRP A 425 12.87 9.87 1.42
C TRP A 425 11.93 9.25 2.45
N ALA A 426 10.64 9.53 2.32
CA ALA A 426 9.60 9.02 3.20
C ALA A 426 8.23 8.97 2.51
N MET A 427 7.35 8.09 2.97
CA MET A 427 5.90 8.17 2.73
C MET A 427 5.16 7.93 4.06
N GLY A 428 4.03 8.59 4.25
CA GLY A 428 3.21 8.43 5.44
C GLY A 428 1.93 9.25 5.36
N ARG A 429 1.19 9.32 6.47
CA ARG A 429 -0.07 10.07 6.53
C ARG A 429 0.14 11.54 6.91
N LEU A 430 -0.68 12.41 6.34
CA LEU A 430 -0.84 13.80 6.74
C LEU A 430 -1.66 13.89 8.04
N ASP A 431 -1.32 14.83 8.91
CA ASP A 431 -2.17 15.18 10.05
C ASP A 431 -3.36 16.08 9.64
N GLU A 432 -4.24 16.40 10.61
CA GLU A 432 -5.43 17.25 10.41
C GLU A 432 -5.12 18.65 9.86
N ARG A 433 -3.85 19.07 9.86
CA ARG A 433 -3.38 20.37 9.35
C ARG A 433 -2.72 20.26 7.97
N ARG A 434 -2.75 19.07 7.35
CA ARG A 434 -1.99 18.73 6.13
C ARG A 434 -0.48 18.92 6.33
N GLU A 435 0.04 18.66 7.54
CA GLU A 435 1.47 18.58 7.83
C GLU A 435 1.92 17.10 7.89
N PRO A 436 3.16 16.75 7.50
CA PRO A 436 3.62 15.36 7.49
C PRO A 436 3.72 14.80 8.91
N SER A 437 3.02 13.70 9.18
CA SER A 437 3.16 12.94 10.44
C SER A 437 4.35 11.97 10.37
N PHE A 438 4.50 11.08 11.36
CA PHE A 438 5.56 10.07 11.31
C PHE A 438 5.34 9.10 10.14
N HIS A 439 6.39 8.88 9.37
CA HIS A 439 6.36 8.08 8.15
C HIS A 439 6.14 6.58 8.39
N GLU A 440 5.43 5.95 7.46
CA GLU A 440 5.26 4.50 7.40
C GLU A 440 6.41 3.85 6.63
N TYR A 441 6.76 4.42 5.47
CA TYR A 441 7.83 3.91 4.60
C TYR A 441 8.99 4.90 4.57
N TYR A 442 10.19 4.44 4.91
CA TYR A 442 11.43 5.20 4.88
C TYR A 442 12.63 4.25 4.74
N PRO A 443 13.80 4.69 4.23
CA PRO A 443 14.96 3.83 4.05
C PRO A 443 15.59 3.44 5.39
N LYS A 444 16.18 2.24 5.44
CA LYS A 444 17.01 1.80 6.57
C LYS A 444 18.45 2.28 6.45
N GLY A 445 18.98 2.24 5.22
CA GLY A 445 20.38 2.51 4.93
C GLY A 445 20.62 3.89 4.31
N ASN A 446 21.86 4.07 3.85
CA ASN A 446 22.25 5.23 3.08
C ASN A 446 21.78 5.10 1.63
N VAL A 447 20.98 6.06 1.16
CA VAL A 447 20.57 6.19 -0.24
C VAL A 447 21.38 7.30 -0.87
N LYS A 448 22.09 6.99 -1.96
CA LYS A 448 23.05 7.89 -2.61
C LYS A 448 22.71 8.05 -4.09
N LEU A 449 22.72 9.30 -4.58
CA LEU A 449 22.30 9.67 -5.93
C LEU A 449 23.40 10.47 -6.63
N ASN A 450 23.72 10.13 -7.88
CA ASN A 450 24.59 10.91 -8.75
C ASN A 450 23.79 11.45 -9.94
N PHE A 451 23.22 12.66 -9.79
CA PHE A 451 22.31 13.26 -10.77
C PHE A 451 22.78 13.15 -12.24
N LYS A 452 24.08 13.35 -12.50
CA LYS A 452 24.64 13.26 -13.86
C LYS A 452 24.98 11.84 -14.28
N SER A 453 25.63 11.04 -13.43
CA SER A 453 25.97 9.65 -13.80
C SER A 453 24.75 8.76 -13.93
N ASP A 454 23.67 9.07 -13.21
CA ASP A 454 22.41 8.32 -13.22
C ASP A 454 21.38 8.94 -14.19
N SER A 455 21.81 9.96 -14.97
CA SER A 455 20.97 10.54 -16.03
C SER A 455 20.93 9.68 -17.31
N GLY A 456 19.74 9.56 -17.89
CA GLY A 456 19.47 8.92 -19.18
C GLY A 456 18.60 7.65 -19.08
N THR A 457 17.83 7.39 -20.15
CA THR A 457 16.87 6.27 -20.23
C THR A 457 17.49 4.91 -19.93
N ALA A 458 18.71 4.67 -20.39
CA ALA A 458 19.45 3.40 -20.22
C ALA A 458 19.82 3.07 -18.76
N LYS A 459 19.53 3.96 -17.80
CA LYS A 459 19.74 3.75 -16.36
C LYS A 459 18.46 3.86 -15.52
N SER A 460 17.31 4.08 -16.15
CA SER A 460 16.01 4.01 -15.47
C SER A 460 15.82 2.62 -14.87
N ASN A 461 15.68 2.51 -13.55
CA ASN A 461 15.46 1.24 -12.85
C ASN A 461 14.01 1.06 -12.35
N CYS A 462 13.11 1.95 -12.79
CA CYS A 462 11.73 1.96 -12.37
C CYS A 462 10.89 0.84 -12.99
N MET A 463 10.01 0.29 -12.18
CA MET A 463 9.11 -0.81 -12.51
C MET A 463 7.65 -0.35 -12.42
N GLY A 464 6.76 -0.94 -13.21
CA GLY A 464 5.33 -0.64 -13.13
C GLY A 464 4.77 -0.89 -11.72
N PHE A 465 3.90 0.01 -11.25
CA PHE A 465 3.24 -0.12 -9.95
C PHE A 465 2.28 -1.29 -9.94
N GLN A 466 2.15 -1.95 -8.79
CA GLN A 466 1.41 -3.20 -8.65
C GLN A 466 0.18 -3.00 -7.77
N GLN A 467 -0.98 -3.25 -8.34
CA GLN A 467 -2.28 -3.15 -7.65
C GLN A 467 -2.99 -4.50 -7.68
N GLU A 468 -3.14 -5.13 -6.51
CA GLU A 468 -4.04 -6.27 -6.35
C GLU A 468 -5.49 -5.83 -6.55
N GLN A 469 -6.30 -6.63 -7.25
CA GLN A 469 -7.74 -6.40 -7.31
C GLN A 469 -8.42 -6.67 -5.96
N GLU A 470 -9.41 -5.86 -5.61
CA GLU A 470 -10.25 -6.08 -4.44
C GLU A 470 -10.88 -7.48 -4.47
N GLY A 471 -10.68 -8.24 -3.40
CA GLY A 471 -11.15 -9.64 -3.29
C GLY A 471 -10.06 -10.70 -3.44
N ALA A 472 -8.86 -10.35 -3.90
CA ALA A 472 -7.72 -11.29 -3.93
C ALA A 472 -7.34 -11.79 -2.52
N GLY A 473 -7.00 -13.08 -2.42
CA GLY A 473 -6.77 -13.74 -1.13
C GLY A 473 -5.50 -13.30 -0.38
N LEU A 474 -4.50 -12.76 -1.08
CA LEU A 474 -3.22 -12.34 -0.50
C LEU A 474 -3.41 -11.11 0.39
N LEU A 475 -4.07 -10.07 -0.12
CA LEU A 475 -4.52 -8.91 0.66
C LEU A 475 -5.27 -9.31 1.94
N ARG A 476 -6.16 -10.31 1.93
CA ARG A 476 -6.85 -10.76 3.15
C ARG A 476 -5.89 -11.29 4.22
N LEU A 477 -4.85 -12.04 3.83
CA LEU A 477 -3.84 -12.56 4.76
C LEU A 477 -2.95 -11.44 5.33
N GLN A 478 -2.56 -10.47 4.49
CA GLN A 478 -1.79 -9.31 4.94
C GLN A 478 -2.63 -8.36 5.81
N GLN A 479 -3.88 -8.09 5.43
CA GLN A 479 -4.80 -7.20 6.15
C GLN A 479 -5.24 -7.80 7.51
N GLN A 480 -5.33 -9.14 7.63
CA GLN A 480 -5.48 -9.80 8.94
C GLN A 480 -4.23 -9.71 9.81
N ARG A 481 -3.01 -9.71 9.24
CA ARG A 481 -1.77 -9.42 9.98
C ARG A 481 -1.70 -7.95 10.44
N SER A 482 -2.24 -7.01 9.66
CA SER A 482 -2.27 -5.57 9.96
C SER A 482 -3.33 -5.13 10.98
N ALA A 483 -4.09 -6.05 11.59
CA ALA A 483 -5.07 -5.71 12.61
C ALA A 483 -4.43 -5.00 13.82
N ALA A 484 -5.08 -3.93 14.28
CA ALA A 484 -4.70 -3.17 15.49
C ALA A 484 -4.46 -4.11 16.68
N TRP A 485 -3.46 -3.80 17.50
CA TRP A 485 -3.33 -4.53 18.78
C TRP A 485 -4.54 -4.25 19.69
N PRO A 486 -4.87 -5.19 20.59
CA PRO A 486 -6.00 -5.02 21.51
C PRO A 486 -5.92 -3.70 22.27
N LYS A 487 -7.01 -2.91 22.17
CA LYS A 487 -7.16 -1.62 22.85
C LYS A 487 -7.00 -1.84 24.36
N SER A 488 -6.06 -1.12 24.97
CA SER A 488 -5.81 -1.19 26.41
C SER A 488 -6.72 -0.19 27.14
N MET A 489 -7.25 -0.58 28.29
CA MET A 489 -8.12 0.27 29.12
C MET A 489 -7.79 0.14 30.61
N ILE A 490 -7.92 1.23 31.37
CA ILE A 490 -7.80 1.23 32.83
C ILE A 490 -9.17 1.56 33.44
N PHE A 491 -9.94 0.50 33.70
CA PHE A 491 -11.23 0.53 34.41
C PHE A 491 -11.07 -0.14 35.78
N ASP A 492 -10.47 0.58 36.74
CA ASP A 492 -10.27 0.09 38.09
C ASP A 492 -10.69 1.13 39.13
N ARG A 493 -11.55 0.71 40.06
CA ARG A 493 -12.05 1.55 41.16
C ARG A 493 -10.97 1.92 42.17
N SER A 494 -9.87 1.18 42.26
CA SER A 494 -8.77 1.38 43.20
C SER A 494 -7.70 2.35 42.69
N VAL A 495 -7.50 2.45 41.38
CA VAL A 495 -6.46 3.29 40.77
C VAL A 495 -6.82 4.77 40.93
N ARG A 496 -5.95 5.52 41.62
CA ARG A 496 -6.01 6.99 41.74
C ARG A 496 -4.77 7.69 41.19
N THR A 497 -3.68 6.96 41.01
CA THR A 497 -2.41 7.48 40.52
C THR A 497 -2.05 6.85 39.18
N PHE A 498 -1.66 7.67 38.22
CA PHE A 498 -1.25 7.27 36.88
C PHE A 498 0.18 7.70 36.64
N ARG A 499 1.08 6.77 36.30
CA ARG A 499 2.44 7.08 35.87
C ARG A 499 2.46 7.27 34.36
N ALA A 500 2.77 8.47 33.88
CA ALA A 500 2.83 8.83 32.48
C ALA A 500 4.29 8.98 32.03
N THR A 501 4.73 8.13 31.09
CA THR A 501 6.07 8.14 30.49
C THR A 501 5.98 8.21 28.97
N ILE A 502 7.08 8.44 28.26
CA ILE A 502 7.11 8.53 26.80
C ILE A 502 7.69 7.25 26.19
N GLY A 503 7.16 6.83 25.03
CA GLY A 503 7.72 5.74 24.23
C GLY A 503 7.29 5.84 22.76
N PRO A 504 7.73 4.92 21.89
CA PRO A 504 7.38 4.96 20.47
C PRO A 504 5.89 4.65 20.26
N ALA A 505 5.31 5.23 19.22
CA ALA A 505 3.91 5.00 18.83
C ALA A 505 3.63 3.56 18.32
N ALA A 506 4.68 2.78 18.07
CA ALA A 506 4.68 1.34 17.80
C ALA A 506 4.01 0.91 16.48
N GLY A 507 4.48 1.49 15.37
CA GLY A 507 4.08 1.09 14.01
C GLY A 507 2.62 1.40 13.67
N ARG A 508 2.12 0.77 12.61
CA ARG A 508 0.71 0.86 12.19
C ARG A 508 -0.19 0.22 13.23
N ARG A 509 0.23 -0.91 13.81
CA ARG A 509 -0.61 -1.72 14.73
C ARG A 509 -0.78 -1.12 16.12
N GLY A 510 0.10 -0.19 16.50
CA GLY A 510 0.07 0.56 17.75
C GLY A 510 -0.90 1.73 17.71
N TYR A 511 -0.41 2.92 18.10
CA TYR A 511 -1.23 4.10 18.38
C TYR A 511 -2.20 4.44 17.26
N GLN A 512 -1.75 4.40 16.01
CA GLN A 512 -2.52 4.85 14.86
C GLN A 512 -3.76 3.97 14.60
N ALA A 513 -3.62 2.64 14.56
CA ALA A 513 -4.76 1.74 14.39
C ALA A 513 -5.62 1.60 15.67
N ILE A 514 -5.05 1.85 16.86
CA ILE A 514 -5.78 1.87 18.14
C ILE A 514 -6.74 3.08 18.21
N THR A 515 -6.22 4.28 17.90
CA THR A 515 -6.93 5.56 18.08
C THR A 515 -7.68 6.03 16.83
N GLY A 516 -7.20 5.68 15.63
CA GLY A 516 -7.61 6.24 14.33
C GLY A 516 -6.83 7.50 13.92
N GLN A 517 -6.11 8.13 14.85
CA GLN A 517 -5.38 9.38 14.63
C GLN A 517 -3.97 9.11 14.05
N THR A 518 -3.40 10.07 13.32
CA THR A 518 -1.97 10.02 12.95
C THR A 518 -1.08 10.15 14.18
N THR A 519 0.23 9.90 14.05
CA THR A 519 1.17 10.02 15.18
C THR A 519 2.42 10.78 14.78
N MET A 520 3.02 11.49 15.74
CA MET A 520 4.32 12.16 15.57
C MET A 520 5.51 11.24 15.89
N GLY A 521 5.25 9.93 16.09
CA GLY A 521 6.26 8.88 16.31
C GLY A 521 6.49 8.52 17.78
N LEU A 522 6.10 9.42 18.69
CA LEU A 522 6.07 9.19 20.14
C LEU A 522 4.62 9.20 20.66
N ALA A 523 4.39 8.49 21.77
CA ALA A 523 3.11 8.41 22.44
C ALA A 523 3.28 8.34 23.98
N TRP A 524 2.23 8.70 24.70
CA TRP A 524 2.11 8.55 26.15
C TRP A 524 1.88 7.10 26.53
N TYR A 525 2.69 6.62 27.48
CA TYR A 525 2.57 5.31 28.08
C TYR A 525 2.04 5.52 29.49
N ILE A 526 0.81 5.09 29.77
CA ILE A 526 0.17 5.23 31.09
C ILE A 526 0.23 3.89 31.81
N ASN A 527 0.89 3.85 32.97
CA ASN A 527 1.17 2.62 33.72
C ASN A 527 1.83 1.52 32.86
N GLY A 528 2.65 1.92 31.88
CA GLY A 528 3.33 1.02 30.94
C GLY A 528 2.47 0.50 29.77
N LEU A 529 1.23 0.94 29.63
CA LEU A 529 0.35 0.65 28.50
C LEU A 529 0.45 1.77 27.45
N LEU A 530 0.51 1.43 26.16
CA LEU A 530 0.47 2.41 25.07
C LEU A 530 -0.90 3.10 25.02
N ALA A 531 -0.91 4.41 25.29
CA ALA A 531 -2.06 5.31 25.23
C ALA A 531 -3.42 4.64 25.55
N PRO A 532 -3.64 4.08 26.76
CA PRO A 532 -4.86 3.36 27.09
C PRO A 532 -6.05 4.31 27.30
N GLU A 533 -7.26 3.79 27.13
CA GLU A 533 -8.48 4.50 27.54
C GLU A 533 -8.61 4.48 29.08
N LEU A 534 -8.78 5.66 29.68
CA LEU A 534 -8.86 5.81 31.15
C LEU A 534 -10.31 6.02 31.59
N TYR A 535 -10.71 5.44 32.74
CA TYR A 535 -12.05 5.63 33.29
C TYR A 535 -11.98 6.28 34.66
N LEU A 536 -12.37 7.55 34.74
CA LEU A 536 -12.33 8.37 35.95
C LEU A 536 -13.74 8.71 36.42
N ARG A 537 -13.96 8.69 37.73
CA ARG A 537 -15.28 8.98 38.32
C ARG A 537 -15.37 10.43 38.78
N ARG A 538 -16.51 11.08 38.49
CA ARG A 538 -16.81 12.44 38.98
C ARG A 538 -16.76 12.51 40.51
N GLY A 539 -16.22 13.61 41.04
CA GLY A 539 -16.06 13.88 42.46
C GLY A 539 -14.93 13.10 43.15
N LEU A 540 -14.10 12.36 42.41
CA LEU A 540 -12.88 11.73 42.94
C LEU A 540 -11.63 12.41 42.40
N THR A 541 -10.63 12.57 43.27
CA THR A 541 -9.33 13.17 42.94
C THR A 541 -8.37 12.12 42.39
N TYR A 542 -7.67 12.45 41.30
CA TYR A 542 -6.70 11.60 40.63
C TYR A 542 -5.39 12.37 40.40
N SER A 543 -4.26 11.68 40.46
CA SER A 543 -2.92 12.26 40.30
C SER A 543 -2.17 11.60 39.13
N PHE A 544 -1.78 12.40 38.14
CA PHE A 544 -0.87 11.96 37.09
C PHE A 544 0.56 12.36 37.45
N GLN A 545 1.46 11.37 37.53
CA GLN A 545 2.90 11.54 37.69
C GLN A 545 3.53 11.58 36.30
N VAL A 546 3.93 12.78 35.87
CA VAL A 546 4.32 13.09 34.49
C VAL A 546 5.84 13.09 34.34
N PHE A 547 6.33 12.23 33.45
CA PHE A 547 7.75 12.10 33.09
C PHE A 547 7.97 12.43 31.60
N GLY A 548 7.49 13.58 31.17
CA GLY A 548 7.46 14.02 29.77
C GLY A 548 8.64 14.87 29.29
N GLY A 549 9.64 15.11 30.16
CA GLY A 549 10.77 16.00 29.89
C GLY A 549 10.51 17.44 30.35
N ASN A 550 11.54 18.03 30.97
CA ASN A 550 11.46 19.34 31.64
C ASN A 550 12.26 20.45 30.92
N ASN A 551 12.86 20.15 29.76
CA ASN A 551 13.68 21.08 28.99
C ASN A 551 12.86 21.77 27.86
N PRO A 552 12.36 23.01 28.05
CA PRO A 552 11.57 23.71 27.02
C PRO A 552 12.37 24.14 25.78
N HIS A 553 13.69 23.91 25.74
CA HIS A 553 14.51 24.13 24.54
C HIS A 553 14.49 22.93 23.58
N SER A 554 13.92 21.78 23.99
CA SER A 554 13.85 20.57 23.16
C SER A 554 12.56 20.56 22.34
N ALA A 555 12.69 20.59 21.01
CA ALA A 555 11.56 20.39 20.10
C ALA A 555 11.02 18.95 20.13
N GLU A 556 11.91 17.97 20.34
CA GLU A 556 11.59 16.53 20.27
C GLU A 556 11.08 15.97 21.60
N LEU A 557 11.61 16.43 22.75
CA LEU A 557 11.50 15.74 24.05
C LEU A 557 10.92 16.61 25.18
N TYR A 558 10.12 17.63 24.85
CA TYR A 558 9.42 18.44 25.83
C TYR A 558 7.90 18.22 25.71
N HIS A 559 7.36 17.34 26.55
CA HIS A 559 5.95 16.96 26.52
C HIS A 559 5.26 17.13 27.88
N PRO A 560 4.86 18.35 28.26
CA PRO A 560 3.98 18.56 29.40
C PRO A 560 2.61 17.92 29.14
N LEU A 561 2.01 17.31 30.16
CA LEU A 561 0.70 16.65 30.04
C LEU A 561 -0.45 17.66 30.26
N ILE A 562 -1.43 17.67 29.38
CA ILE A 562 -2.66 18.48 29.51
C ILE A 562 -3.89 17.60 29.37
N ILE A 563 -5.03 18.07 29.89
CA ILE A 563 -6.33 17.45 29.69
C ILE A 563 -7.28 18.47 29.05
N THR A 564 -7.91 18.09 27.95
CA THR A 564 -8.69 18.95 27.04
C THR A 564 -9.99 18.26 26.63
N ASP A 565 -10.99 19.01 26.15
CA ASP A 565 -12.10 18.43 25.37
C ASP A 565 -11.79 18.28 23.87
N GLU A 566 -10.70 18.88 23.39
CA GLU A 566 -10.15 18.71 22.05
C GLU A 566 -9.32 17.39 21.95
N PRO A 567 -9.55 16.55 20.91
CA PRO A 567 -8.98 15.20 20.80
C PRO A 567 -7.49 15.08 20.41
N HIS A 568 -6.90 16.09 19.76
CA HIS A 568 -5.56 15.99 19.18
C HIS A 568 -4.45 16.55 20.10
N GLY A 569 -4.75 17.53 20.95
CA GLY A 569 -3.76 18.19 21.78
C GLY A 569 -2.77 19.04 20.97
N GLY A 570 -1.50 19.10 21.39
CA GLY A 570 -0.51 19.98 20.75
C GLY A 570 -0.92 21.47 20.82
N PHE A 571 -1.58 21.87 21.91
CA PHE A 571 -2.21 23.17 22.12
C PHE A 571 -1.33 24.36 21.72
N ASP A 572 -0.02 24.31 22.00
CA ASP A 572 0.94 25.38 21.67
C ASP A 572 1.14 25.60 20.15
N ARG A 573 0.84 24.59 19.31
CA ARG A 573 0.86 24.70 17.85
C ARG A 573 -0.40 25.36 17.28
N LEU A 574 -1.49 25.42 18.04
CA LEU A 574 -2.78 26.00 17.58
C LEU A 574 -2.68 27.52 17.43
N SER A 575 -3.50 28.10 16.55
CA SER A 575 -3.61 29.57 16.43
C SER A 575 -4.30 30.16 17.65
N ASP A 576 -4.03 31.43 18.00
CA ASP A 576 -4.66 32.12 19.13
C ASP A 576 -6.20 32.04 19.08
N LEU A 577 -6.79 32.13 17.87
CA LEU A 577 -8.23 31.95 17.64
C LEU A 577 -8.67 30.52 17.98
N THR A 578 -7.96 29.50 17.49
CA THR A 578 -8.27 28.10 17.76
C THR A 578 -8.09 27.76 19.25
N GLN A 579 -7.02 28.25 19.89
CA GLN A 579 -6.79 28.10 21.33
C GLN A 579 -7.95 28.66 22.16
N SER A 580 -8.54 29.80 21.75
CA SER A 580 -9.68 30.40 22.45
C SER A 580 -10.95 29.55 22.43
N GLY A 581 -11.08 28.64 21.46
CA GLY A 581 -12.21 27.71 21.34
C GLY A 581 -12.00 26.35 22.03
N VAL A 582 -10.78 26.04 22.48
CA VAL A 582 -10.43 24.76 23.12
C VAL A 582 -10.47 24.91 24.64
N ARG A 583 -11.27 24.10 25.33
CA ARG A 583 -11.33 24.15 26.80
C ARG A 583 -10.32 23.19 27.40
N VAL A 584 -9.24 23.76 27.89
CA VAL A 584 -8.25 23.06 28.70
C VAL A 584 -8.80 22.91 30.12
N LEU A 585 -8.99 21.66 30.55
CA LEU A 585 -9.59 21.29 31.82
C LEU A 585 -8.55 21.15 32.94
N ALA A 586 -7.30 20.80 32.59
CA ALA A 586 -6.17 20.73 33.51
C ALA A 586 -4.81 20.81 32.78
N GLY A 587 -3.77 21.21 33.52
CA GLY A 587 -2.37 21.16 33.06
C GLY A 587 -1.81 22.46 32.46
N ILE A 588 -2.60 23.54 32.41
CA ILE A 588 -2.18 24.87 31.95
C ILE A 588 -2.61 25.94 32.97
N GLU A 589 -1.72 26.91 33.20
CA GLU A 589 -2.00 28.21 33.81
C GLU A 589 -1.87 29.32 32.77
N PHE A 590 -2.69 30.35 32.85
CA PHE A 590 -2.55 31.54 32.01
C PHE A 590 -1.76 32.62 32.74
N THR A 591 -0.72 33.13 32.10
CA THR A 591 0.05 34.28 32.59
C THR A 591 -0.82 35.56 32.59
N ARG A 592 -0.41 36.60 33.34
CA ARG A 592 -1.08 37.93 33.30
C ARG A 592 -1.20 38.56 31.90
N ARG A 593 -0.47 38.07 30.91
CA ARG A 593 -0.52 38.49 29.50
C ARG A 593 -1.37 37.56 28.62
N GLY A 594 -2.18 36.69 29.22
CA GLY A 594 -3.03 35.72 28.51
C GLY A 594 -2.29 34.56 27.84
N ARG A 595 -0.95 34.47 27.96
CA ARG A 595 -0.20 33.34 27.37
C ARG A 595 -0.37 32.07 28.20
N PRO A 596 -0.66 30.91 27.59
CA PRO A 596 -0.69 29.62 28.28
C PRO A 596 0.71 29.24 28.76
N ARG A 597 0.79 28.58 29.92
CA ARG A 597 2.00 27.98 30.48
C ARG A 597 1.64 26.59 31.00
N PRO A 598 2.29 25.51 30.55
CA PRO A 598 2.03 24.18 31.09
C PRO A 598 2.55 24.06 32.54
N THR A 599 1.78 23.39 33.40
CA THR A 599 2.13 23.15 34.82
C THR A 599 2.63 21.73 35.08
N ALA A 600 2.13 20.74 34.34
CA ALA A 600 2.47 19.34 34.50
C ALA A 600 3.79 18.97 33.79
N VAL A 601 4.91 19.45 34.33
CA VAL A 601 6.25 19.30 33.76
C VAL A 601 7.13 18.50 34.72
N GLY A 602 7.85 17.49 34.23
CA GLY A 602 8.73 16.62 35.02
C GLY A 602 9.88 16.02 34.20
N PRO A 603 10.86 15.36 34.84
CA PRO A 603 12.03 14.77 34.19
C PRO A 603 11.63 13.76 33.10
N LEU A 604 12.48 13.55 32.10
CA LEU A 604 12.16 12.66 30.99
C LEU A 604 12.31 11.18 31.40
N CYS A 605 11.24 10.39 31.24
CA CYS A 605 11.33 8.93 31.14
C CYS A 605 10.94 8.51 29.73
N LEU A 606 11.93 8.07 28.96
CA LEU A 606 11.79 7.74 27.55
C LEU A 606 12.17 6.29 27.27
N SER A 607 11.25 5.55 26.66
CA SER A 607 11.51 4.22 26.09
C SER A 607 11.94 4.36 24.63
N LYS A 608 13.05 3.73 24.26
CA LYS A 608 13.65 3.76 22.92
C LYS A 608 13.89 2.35 22.39
N HIS A 609 13.88 2.19 21.08
CA HIS A 609 14.43 1.00 20.43
C HIS A 609 15.91 0.85 20.74
N ARG A 610 16.41 -0.39 20.69
CA ARG A 610 17.85 -0.65 20.67
C ARG A 610 18.44 -0.20 19.31
N GLU A 611 19.71 0.22 19.31
CA GLU A 611 20.38 0.71 18.10
C GLU A 611 20.52 -0.35 17.00
N ASP A 612 20.61 -1.64 17.37
CA ASP A 612 20.73 -2.78 16.47
C ASP A 612 19.41 -3.19 15.78
N ARG A 613 18.30 -2.47 16.03
CA ARG A 613 16.97 -2.90 15.62
C ARG A 613 16.31 -2.00 14.57
N ASP A 614 15.92 -2.61 13.46
CA ASP A 614 15.07 -1.99 12.45
C ASP A 614 13.65 -1.72 13.00
N ARG A 615 13.30 -0.44 13.08
CA ARG A 615 12.00 0.08 13.57
C ARG A 615 10.83 -0.23 12.64
N ARG A 616 11.09 -0.49 11.35
CA ARG A 616 10.07 -0.82 10.34
C ARG A 616 9.39 -2.16 10.62
N LEU A 617 10.03 -2.99 11.46
CA LEU A 617 9.57 -4.32 11.86
C LEU A 617 8.68 -4.30 13.12
N ASP A 618 8.25 -3.14 13.61
CA ASP A 618 7.43 -3.05 14.82
C ASP A 618 6.05 -3.73 14.67
N ASP A 619 5.50 -3.77 13.45
CA ASP A 619 4.22 -4.43 13.14
C ASP A 619 4.28 -5.97 13.24
N GLU A 620 5.48 -6.56 13.13
CA GLU A 620 5.71 -8.02 13.22
C GLU A 620 5.47 -8.55 14.64
N PHE A 621 5.41 -7.67 15.65
CA PHE A 621 5.12 -8.09 17.01
C PHE A 621 3.63 -8.45 17.14
N PRO A 622 3.27 -9.65 17.65
CA PRO A 622 1.88 -10.08 17.72
C PRO A 622 1.06 -9.35 18.79
N THR A 623 1.73 -8.65 19.72
CA THR A 623 1.10 -7.92 20.83
C THR A 623 1.98 -6.76 21.29
N PHE A 624 1.35 -5.69 21.78
CA PHE A 624 2.06 -4.58 22.42
C PHE A 624 2.98 -5.02 23.56
N GLN A 625 2.60 -6.00 24.40
CA GLN A 625 3.47 -6.41 25.52
C GLN A 625 4.78 -7.04 25.06
N LYS A 626 4.78 -7.80 23.96
CA LYS A 626 6.04 -8.33 23.37
C LYS A 626 6.88 -7.20 22.77
N PHE A 627 6.25 -6.23 22.10
CA PHE A 627 6.93 -5.04 21.59
C PHE A 627 7.57 -4.23 22.74
N ASN A 628 6.80 -3.85 23.77
CA ASN A 628 7.28 -2.98 24.85
C ASN A 628 8.46 -3.60 25.62
N ARG A 629 8.46 -4.93 25.86
CA ARG A 629 9.57 -5.67 26.49
C ARG A 629 10.90 -5.62 25.73
N THR A 630 10.91 -5.16 24.49
CA THR A 630 12.12 -5.07 23.65
C THR A 630 12.64 -3.63 23.51
N LEU A 631 12.03 -2.67 24.20
CA LEU A 631 12.52 -1.30 24.35
C LEU A 631 13.46 -1.18 25.54
N ILE A 632 14.35 -0.20 25.50
CA ILE A 632 15.17 0.24 26.63
C ILE A 632 14.56 1.53 27.17
N SER A 633 14.12 1.53 28.42
CA SER A 633 13.64 2.73 29.12
C SER A 633 14.78 3.40 29.88
N SER A 634 14.97 4.69 29.64
CA SER A 634 15.88 5.55 30.40
C SER A 634 15.09 6.66 31.09
N CYS A 635 15.43 6.97 32.34
CA CYS A 635 14.80 8.03 33.12
C CYS A 635 15.85 8.98 33.69
N GLU A 636 15.62 10.28 33.51
CA GLU A 636 16.35 11.34 34.19
C GLU A 636 16.01 11.35 35.70
N PRO A 637 16.96 11.73 36.58
CA PRO A 637 16.69 11.82 38.01
C PRO A 637 15.81 13.04 38.35
N GLY A 638 14.89 12.86 39.30
CA GLY A 638 14.05 13.93 39.84
C GLY A 638 12.63 13.45 40.16
N GLU A 639 11.87 14.32 40.83
CA GLU A 639 10.46 14.08 41.12
C GLU A 639 9.57 14.32 39.88
N PRO A 640 8.49 13.55 39.68
CA PRO A 640 7.55 13.77 38.58
C PRO A 640 6.86 15.13 38.64
N GLY A 641 6.46 15.64 37.48
CA GLY A 641 5.45 16.69 37.41
C GLY A 641 4.12 16.13 37.89
N ILE A 642 3.47 16.76 38.86
CA ILE A 642 2.17 16.30 39.39
C ILE A 642 1.05 17.09 38.71
N LEU A 643 0.15 16.36 38.05
CA LEU A 643 -1.13 16.89 37.58
C LEU A 643 -2.26 16.25 38.40
N GLU A 644 -2.74 16.98 39.39
CA GLU A 644 -3.89 16.59 40.19
C GLU A 644 -5.19 17.13 39.57
N ILE A 645 -6.21 16.27 39.45
CA ILE A 645 -7.51 16.61 38.89
C ILE A 645 -8.64 16.03 39.72
N THR A 646 -9.79 16.71 39.74
CA THR A 646 -11.05 16.18 40.28
C THR A 646 -12.16 16.46 39.27
N PRO A 647 -12.47 15.51 38.36
CA PRO A 647 -13.54 15.69 37.37
C PRO A 647 -14.87 15.98 38.06
N ASN A 648 -15.63 16.95 37.56
CA ASN A 648 -16.88 17.39 38.17
C ASN A 648 -18.03 17.41 37.14
N SER A 649 -19.19 17.93 37.51
CA SER A 649 -20.38 17.97 36.64
C SER A 649 -20.26 18.88 35.41
N THR A 650 -19.23 19.72 35.29
CA THR A 650 -19.00 20.56 34.08
C THR A 650 -18.02 19.91 33.10
N TRP A 651 -17.37 18.80 33.48
CA TRP A 651 -16.53 18.00 32.59
C TRP A 651 -17.42 17.14 31.67
N PRO A 652 -17.16 17.11 30.35
CA PRO A 652 -17.80 16.18 29.43
C PRO A 652 -17.58 14.72 29.83
N ASP A 653 -18.44 13.82 29.35
CA ASP A 653 -18.25 12.37 29.55
C ASP A 653 -17.02 11.83 28.80
N VAL A 654 -16.56 12.50 27.75
CA VAL A 654 -15.31 12.17 27.05
C VAL A 654 -14.40 13.40 27.02
N VAL A 655 -13.22 13.26 27.61
CA VAL A 655 -12.12 14.24 27.54
C VAL A 655 -10.84 13.52 27.12
N TYR A 656 -9.76 14.26 26.86
CA TYR A 656 -8.55 13.70 26.26
C TYR A 656 -7.33 14.12 27.07
N TYR A 657 -6.40 13.20 27.31
CA TYR A 657 -5.07 13.54 27.81
C TYR A 657 -4.11 13.57 26.63
N ASN A 658 -3.29 14.62 26.52
CA ASN A 658 -2.36 14.80 25.42
C ASN A 658 -1.11 15.59 25.85
N SER A 659 -0.13 15.68 24.96
CA SER A 659 0.99 16.61 25.12
C SER A 659 0.56 18.05 24.81
N PHE A 660 1.10 19.02 25.55
CA PHE A 660 0.94 20.45 25.30
C PHE A 660 1.56 20.90 23.97
N THR A 661 2.66 20.27 23.56
CA THR A 661 3.51 20.72 22.43
C THR A 661 3.29 19.92 21.15
N HIS A 662 2.95 18.64 21.28
CA HIS A 662 2.82 17.68 20.18
C HIS A 662 1.39 17.15 20.13
N ALA A 663 0.84 17.04 18.93
CA ALA A 663 -0.47 16.45 18.72
C ALA A 663 -0.38 14.92 18.69
N ASN A 664 -1.51 14.27 18.98
CA ASN A 664 -1.73 12.82 18.88
C ASN A 664 -0.67 11.97 19.61
N MET A 665 -0.53 12.22 20.92
CA MET A 665 0.32 11.42 21.80
C MET A 665 -0.44 10.60 22.83
N GLY A 666 -1.59 11.08 23.32
CA GLY A 666 -2.40 10.40 24.33
C GLY A 666 -3.78 10.00 23.79
N TRP A 667 -4.76 9.77 24.68
CA TRP A 667 -6.07 9.30 24.23
C TRP A 667 -7.20 9.72 25.17
N LYS A 668 -8.29 8.96 25.14
CA LYS A 668 -9.56 9.26 25.80
C LYS A 668 -9.53 8.96 27.30
N ILE A 669 -10.20 9.83 28.03
CA ILE A 669 -10.68 9.64 29.38
C ILE A 669 -12.21 9.63 29.34
N GLN A 670 -12.79 8.51 29.75
CA GLN A 670 -14.22 8.35 30.01
C GLN A 670 -14.51 8.84 31.43
N VAL A 671 -15.26 9.93 31.55
CA VAL A 671 -15.67 10.52 32.83
C VAL A 671 -17.06 9.99 33.18
N ILE A 672 -17.14 9.19 34.24
CA ILE A 672 -18.35 8.44 34.62
C ILE A 672 -18.85 8.82 36.01
N ASP A 673 -20.14 8.60 36.28
CA ASP A 673 -20.71 8.88 37.62
C ASP A 673 -20.59 7.68 38.57
N ALA A 674 -20.59 6.46 38.01
CA ALA A 674 -20.42 5.20 38.73
C ALA A 674 -19.72 4.15 37.86
N TYR A 675 -18.83 3.36 38.48
CA TYR A 675 -18.17 2.20 37.85
C TYR A 675 -19.11 0.99 37.76
N SER A 676 -20.23 1.09 37.05
CA SER A 676 -21.11 -0.04 36.74
C SER A 676 -20.84 -0.55 35.33
N LYS A 677 -20.43 -1.82 35.20
CA LYS A 677 -20.58 -2.52 33.91
C LYS A 677 -22.08 -2.77 33.71
N SER A 678 -22.73 -1.98 32.87
CA SER A 678 -24.03 -2.37 32.34
C SER A 678 -23.82 -3.60 31.46
N ASN A 679 -24.52 -4.69 31.76
CA ASN A 679 -24.72 -5.76 30.80
C ASN A 679 -25.67 -5.21 29.73
N ALA A 680 -25.12 -4.48 28.75
CA ALA A 680 -25.83 -4.12 27.54
C ALA A 680 -26.07 -5.42 26.75
N ALA A 681 -27.21 -6.06 27.00
CA ALA A 681 -27.79 -6.96 26.01
C ALA A 681 -27.93 -6.16 24.69
N PRO A 682 -27.65 -6.77 23.52
CA PRO A 682 -27.77 -6.06 22.26
C PRO A 682 -29.20 -5.55 22.11
N SER A 683 -29.34 -4.24 22.00
CA SER A 683 -30.61 -3.60 21.65
C SER A 683 -31.01 -4.08 20.26
N ALA A 684 -31.88 -5.08 20.20
CA ALA A 684 -32.50 -5.49 18.95
C ALA A 684 -33.25 -4.28 18.37
N SER A 685 -32.79 -3.79 17.22
CA SER A 685 -33.51 -2.79 16.44
C SER A 685 -34.81 -3.41 15.95
N LEU A 686 -35.92 -3.12 16.62
CA LEU A 686 -37.25 -3.34 16.06
C LEU A 686 -37.44 -2.39 14.87
N ASN A 687 -37.03 -2.85 13.69
CA ASN A 687 -37.48 -2.29 12.43
C ASN A 687 -38.99 -2.54 12.30
N TYR A 688 -39.80 -1.56 12.70
CA TYR A 688 -41.20 -1.50 12.29
C TYR A 688 -41.25 -1.21 10.78
N PRO A 689 -41.84 -2.09 9.95
CA PRO A 689 -42.06 -1.78 8.55
C PRO A 689 -43.13 -0.69 8.45
N ILE A 690 -42.76 0.46 7.90
CA ILE A 690 -43.70 1.53 7.58
C ILE A 690 -44.56 1.06 6.39
N VAL A 691 -45.75 0.56 6.70
CA VAL A 691 -46.77 0.25 5.68
C VAL A 691 -47.39 1.58 5.20
N LEU A 692 -46.94 2.05 4.04
CA LEU A 692 -47.54 3.19 3.35
C LEU A 692 -48.93 2.81 2.80
N VAL A 693 -49.96 3.05 3.61
CA VAL A 693 -51.36 2.97 3.16
C VAL A 693 -51.71 4.22 2.35
N SER A 694 -51.66 4.10 1.02
CA SER A 694 -52.17 5.13 0.11
C SER A 694 -53.69 5.07 0.07
N LEU A 695 -54.35 5.96 0.82
CA LEU A 695 -55.79 6.18 0.76
C LEU A 695 -56.12 7.23 -0.31
N MET A 696 -56.55 6.78 -1.49
CA MET A 696 -57.17 7.66 -2.48
C MET A 696 -58.48 8.24 -1.93
N PHE A 697 -58.51 9.56 -1.72
CA PHE A 697 -59.76 10.29 -1.50
C PHE A 697 -60.45 10.58 -2.85
N PHE A 698 -61.46 9.78 -3.20
CA PHE A 698 -62.46 10.17 -4.18
C PHE A 698 -63.50 11.08 -3.51
N THR A 699 -63.41 12.40 -3.72
CA THR A 699 -64.48 13.33 -3.35
C THR A 699 -65.45 13.50 -4.51
N ILE A 700 -66.59 12.80 -4.44
CA ILE A 700 -67.77 13.12 -5.26
C ILE A 700 -68.56 14.21 -4.53
N PHE A 701 -68.81 15.32 -5.21
CA PHE A 701 -69.93 16.21 -4.86
C PHE A 701 -70.66 16.60 -6.14
N ASN A 702 -71.97 16.31 -6.17
CA ASN A 702 -72.87 16.80 -7.20
C ASN A 702 -73.11 18.30 -6.98
N PHE A 703 -72.93 19.12 -8.03
CA PHE A 703 -74.02 19.82 -8.70
C PHE A 703 -73.56 20.39 -10.05
#